data_AF-A0A7V8AGJ9-F1
#
_entry.id   AF-A0A7V8AGJ9-F1
#
_cell.length_a   1.000
_cell.length_b   1.000
_cell.length_c   1.000
_cell.angle_alpha   90.00
_cell.angle_beta   90.00
_cell.angle_gamma   90.00
#
_symmetry.space_group_name_H-M   'P 1'
#
loop_
_entity.id
_entity.type
_entity.pdbx_description
1 polymer ?
#
loop_
_entity_poly.entity_id
_entity_poly.type
_entity_poly.pdbx_seq_one_letter_code
_entity_poly.pdbx_strand_id
1 'polypeptide(L)'
;MKSFNLCALILAVLLAAPAGAYDRIDFKGQIINPMMTKPAGVASDGEKVYVSDAKANAVLVFEAADGKFVRKSDAQLKSPAGLAIGNDRLYIADSGNSRVSVTDLDGKYLWSFSGKGKSPGQLTSPQGLAFGPDERLYVANTGASSIEVFNADGIYLYGFPAKRNDGVTAVKPVAIAVDFAGNIFVSDPSKSLLQQYDRAGKLLREQEIPNNGLALHPDGIIYVVNAREGKVRELGYDGSVIGTFGTRGKGRTEFQNLCGAATDPAGTLYLCDDGNKKITHLKLEGTKGAEGLKPAPLLARFTIKGPADKAPFKSDVLAVRKDGSMVAHMPDAMELVLIEKGVKKTIAPMGKLPGQLRAPKGVFAAADGKLFVSDTGNDRVQVFKADGSFDSQFGGSGAGEGKFKTPMGLTVNGNGNVYIADSRNKRVQAFSQDGIFLFAIGPQVGGLSLMNPVDAASDEKNNLYILDAGLKKVIVTDQSGKYLSTWDDSGALASPASLVYDGKGFFYVLDKGAYSVKIFDAGGRFQASFFARGAGDRELSAPQFLAYGGDRIHIADAGAGRIVTFDISYIPEAPADFAAEAGGKGVKLSWKPAGNDRIKGYKVFRSPAEGGKWAELAYTEKTSYEDASAEAGVSYRYRAAAVSTAGFPGEYTQTAKAAGAGKAEAARPAAAARDPRNVSPVEIEATELDYIFSASYKRYLNKPVGRIAVRNNTDKAFSNVKISFHLRDYMDFPHDSILESIGPKEVKEVDLMATLNNRILGITEDTPIQSQLSVTYYDDGQEKTVTLNKPIKVLSKNAIIWDRPERLATFITAKDTPVFAFSRYALLETAKLEKENVMLDENLVKALFAWEALGEEGISYLADPVNPYSKVKSGADEQMLDTVQFPRTTLKIRSGDCDDLVAMFSSIFEAGGLRAALLDYPAHIAVMFEARAADAREIGLPEEMLVRHNDAWWIPLETTMVGKDFYDAVSTAADMHRKMKDQVRVSDVRSAWSEFEPVTLPETEARYEGGEKLAPRVKKALEALLKARYEHMKKYYGNILASEPSNEDALVNLGLLHAQHGADAEAGKAFGKLLEGDPGHAAALNNLGNLAFRAGDASGASEYYHKASKADPFDADIWLNQARASLKAGRKDDAKIFVDRAVRIDPELKAVGAQLLK
;
A
#
# COMPACT_ATOMS: atom_id res chain seq x y z
N MET A 1 -53.71 77.97 -7.83
CA MET A 1 -52.23 77.94 -7.70
C MET A 1 -51.87 76.96 -6.59
N LYS A 2 -50.86 76.10 -6.84
CA LYS A 2 -50.35 74.98 -6.02
C LYS A 2 -51.27 73.75 -6.04
N SER A 3 -51.27 72.85 -7.03
CA SER A 3 -50.20 72.18 -7.80
C SER A 3 -49.44 71.09 -7.04
N PHE A 4 -49.67 69.85 -7.50
CA PHE A 4 -48.66 68.82 -7.77
C PHE A 4 -47.71 68.43 -6.63
N ASN A 5 -48.04 67.38 -5.85
CA ASN A 5 -46.99 66.45 -5.36
C ASN A 5 -47.39 65.12 -4.68
N LEU A 6 -48.62 64.59 -4.83
CA LEU A 6 -48.95 63.32 -4.14
C LEU A 6 -49.49 62.17 -5.02
N CYS A 7 -49.84 62.43 -6.29
CA CYS A 7 -50.30 61.37 -7.20
C CYS A 7 -49.17 60.71 -8.03
N ALA A 8 -47.92 61.17 -7.94
CA ALA A 8 -46.78 60.55 -8.64
C ALA A 8 -46.05 59.46 -7.83
N LEU A 9 -46.30 59.36 -6.50
CA LEU A 9 -45.58 58.41 -5.64
C LEU A 9 -46.34 57.08 -5.41
N ILE A 10 -47.64 57.02 -5.75
CA ILE A 10 -48.49 55.82 -5.54
C ILE A 10 -48.71 55.05 -6.85
N LEU A 11 -48.40 55.63 -8.01
CA LEU A 11 -48.40 54.92 -9.30
C LEU A 11 -47.04 54.32 -9.70
N ALA A 12 -45.97 54.59 -8.92
CA ALA A 12 -44.62 54.12 -9.19
C ALA A 12 -44.18 52.89 -8.36
N VAL A 13 -45.04 52.36 -7.49
CA VAL A 13 -44.73 51.16 -6.65
C VAL A 13 -45.49 49.91 -7.12
N LEU A 14 -46.25 49.98 -8.21
CA LEU A 14 -47.03 48.86 -8.76
C LEU A 14 -46.56 48.33 -10.13
N LEU A 15 -45.41 48.79 -10.65
CA LEU A 15 -44.86 48.35 -11.93
C LEU A 15 -43.33 48.18 -11.92
N ALA A 16 -42.77 47.67 -10.82
CA ALA A 16 -41.42 47.10 -10.84
C ALA A 16 -41.54 45.57 -10.84
N ALA A 17 -41.94 45.00 -11.98
CA ALA A 17 -41.62 43.62 -12.25
C ALA A 17 -40.09 43.53 -12.42
N PRO A 18 -39.36 42.67 -11.71
CA PRO A 18 -38.06 42.26 -12.19
C PRO A 18 -38.30 41.29 -13.36
N ALA A 19 -38.59 41.86 -14.53
CA ALA A 19 -38.30 41.26 -15.82
C ALA A 19 -36.85 41.64 -16.15
N GLY A 20 -35.91 40.76 -16.49
CA GLY A 20 -35.86 39.31 -16.35
C GLY A 20 -34.44 38.93 -15.95
N ALA A 21 -34.29 37.81 -15.23
CA ALA A 21 -32.97 37.30 -14.85
C ALA A 21 -32.16 36.74 -16.05
N TYR A 22 -32.71 36.77 -17.26
CA TYR A 22 -32.13 36.19 -18.46
C TYR A 22 -32.02 37.24 -19.55
N ASP A 23 -30.85 37.31 -20.19
CA ASP A 23 -30.70 37.99 -21.47
C ASP A 23 -31.46 37.25 -22.58
N ARG A 24 -31.61 35.91 -22.46
CA ARG A 24 -32.42 35.07 -23.37
C ARG A 24 -32.77 33.69 -22.77
N ILE A 25 -34.03 33.26 -22.91
CA ILE A 25 -34.43 31.85 -22.79
C ILE A 25 -34.51 31.28 -24.20
N ASP A 26 -33.63 30.34 -24.54
CA ASP A 26 -33.62 29.66 -25.82
C ASP A 26 -34.44 28.37 -25.76
N PHE A 27 -35.66 28.44 -26.29
CA PHE A 27 -36.57 27.30 -26.31
C PHE A 27 -36.17 26.29 -27.39
N LYS A 28 -35.79 25.08 -26.95
CA LYS A 28 -35.33 24.02 -27.86
C LYS A 28 -36.46 23.13 -28.38
N GLY A 29 -37.56 22.99 -27.64
CA GLY A 29 -38.67 22.11 -28.04
C GLY A 29 -39.52 21.56 -26.90
N GLN A 30 -40.51 20.76 -27.29
CA GLN A 30 -41.42 20.05 -26.40
C GLN A 30 -41.70 18.64 -26.93
N ILE A 31 -41.64 17.66 -26.04
CA ILE A 31 -42.07 16.30 -26.32
C ILE A 31 -43.47 16.12 -25.72
N ILE A 32 -44.44 15.83 -26.58
CA ILE A 32 -45.82 15.49 -26.21
C ILE A 32 -46.15 14.20 -26.94
N ASN A 33 -46.48 13.14 -26.22
CA ASN A 33 -46.77 11.84 -26.80
C ASN A 33 -47.92 11.16 -26.05
N PRO A 34 -48.92 10.58 -26.73
CA PRO A 34 -50.04 9.89 -26.09
C PRO A 34 -49.64 8.75 -25.14
N MET A 35 -48.45 8.17 -25.33
CA MET A 35 -47.92 7.12 -24.45
C MET A 35 -47.45 7.65 -23.09
N MET A 36 -47.18 8.96 -22.96
CA MET A 36 -46.96 9.59 -21.66
C MET A 36 -48.30 9.75 -20.95
N THR A 37 -48.58 8.84 -20.03
CA THR A 37 -49.82 8.78 -19.27
C THR A 37 -49.70 9.34 -17.87
N LYS A 38 -48.54 9.16 -17.22
CA LYS A 38 -48.18 9.71 -15.92
C LYS A 38 -46.64 9.81 -15.79
N PRO A 39 -45.99 10.74 -16.49
CA PRO A 39 -44.55 10.87 -16.44
C PRO A 39 -44.09 11.30 -15.03
N ALA A 40 -43.05 10.64 -14.52
CA ALA A 40 -42.61 10.76 -13.13
C ALA A 40 -41.17 11.28 -13.00
N GLY A 41 -40.35 11.11 -14.03
CA GLY A 41 -38.96 11.53 -14.06
C GLY A 41 -38.45 11.64 -15.48
N VAL A 42 -37.36 12.38 -15.66
CA VAL A 42 -36.72 12.62 -16.95
C VAL A 42 -35.20 12.54 -16.80
N ALA A 43 -34.50 12.06 -17.82
CA ALA A 43 -33.06 12.14 -17.99
C ALA A 43 -32.73 12.32 -19.49
N SER A 44 -31.55 12.83 -19.82
CA SER A 44 -31.09 12.99 -21.21
C SER A 44 -29.58 12.83 -21.29
N ASP A 45 -29.10 12.15 -22.34
CA ASP A 45 -27.67 12.10 -22.71
C ASP A 45 -27.31 13.14 -23.79
N GLY A 46 -28.29 13.93 -24.23
CA GLY A 46 -28.16 14.93 -25.30
C GLY A 46 -28.58 14.42 -26.67
N GLU A 47 -28.58 13.10 -26.90
CA GLU A 47 -29.08 12.48 -28.13
C GLU A 47 -30.50 11.95 -27.93
N LYS A 48 -30.79 11.38 -26.76
CA LYS A 48 -32.07 10.79 -26.38
C LYS A 48 -32.59 11.36 -25.07
N VAL A 49 -33.91 11.43 -24.96
CA VAL A 49 -34.64 11.78 -23.75
C VAL A 49 -35.35 10.54 -23.21
N TYR A 50 -35.09 10.25 -21.94
CA TYR A 50 -35.64 9.11 -21.20
C TYR A 50 -36.69 9.62 -20.23
N VAL A 51 -37.91 9.10 -20.32
CA VAL A 51 -39.03 9.50 -19.46
C VAL A 51 -39.57 8.30 -18.74
N SER A 52 -39.44 8.26 -17.42
CA SER A 52 -40.11 7.23 -16.62
C SER A 52 -41.60 7.58 -16.51
N ASP A 53 -42.45 6.58 -16.73
CA ASP A 53 -43.89 6.73 -16.61
C ASP A 53 -44.44 5.73 -15.59
N ALA A 54 -44.96 6.28 -14.49
CA ALA A 54 -45.39 5.51 -13.33
C ALA A 54 -46.66 4.68 -13.59
N LYS A 55 -47.45 5.04 -14.61
CA LYS A 55 -48.68 4.33 -14.97
C LYS A 55 -48.45 3.36 -16.12
N ALA A 56 -47.62 3.71 -17.10
CA ALA A 56 -47.20 2.82 -18.17
C ALA A 56 -46.19 1.76 -17.71
N ASN A 57 -45.67 1.87 -16.48
CA ASN A 57 -44.71 0.94 -15.87
C ASN A 57 -43.49 0.74 -16.77
N ALA A 58 -42.90 1.85 -17.20
CA ALA A 58 -41.87 1.84 -18.22
C ALA A 58 -40.99 3.09 -18.20
N VAL A 59 -39.85 3.01 -18.89
CA VAL A 59 -39.19 4.19 -19.46
C VAL A 59 -39.52 4.28 -20.94
N LEU A 60 -39.95 5.46 -21.38
CA LEU A 60 -40.18 5.82 -22.77
C LEU A 60 -38.95 6.57 -23.29
N VAL A 61 -38.44 6.18 -24.44
CA VAL A 61 -37.23 6.74 -25.06
C VAL A 61 -37.63 7.55 -26.28
N PHE A 62 -37.13 8.78 -26.38
CA PHE A 62 -37.37 9.71 -27.48
C PHE A 62 -36.06 10.25 -28.03
N GLU A 63 -36.01 10.61 -29.31
CA GLU A 63 -34.92 11.40 -29.89
C GLU A 63 -34.98 12.83 -29.33
N ALA A 64 -33.85 13.37 -28.89
CA ALA A 64 -33.79 14.73 -28.34
C ALA A 64 -33.97 15.81 -29.41
N ALA A 65 -33.56 15.54 -30.65
CA ALA A 65 -33.58 16.51 -31.75
C ALA A 65 -35.01 16.91 -32.16
N ASP A 66 -35.93 15.95 -32.25
CA ASP A 66 -37.29 16.17 -32.76
C ASP A 66 -38.39 15.59 -31.85
N GLY A 67 -38.05 14.94 -30.75
CA GLY A 67 -39.01 14.32 -29.82
C GLY A 67 -39.67 13.05 -30.35
N LYS A 68 -39.15 12.46 -31.43
CA LYS A 68 -39.70 11.24 -32.02
C LYS A 68 -39.56 10.07 -31.04
N PHE A 69 -40.65 9.33 -30.85
CA PHE A 69 -40.61 8.13 -30.02
C PHE A 69 -39.73 7.06 -30.67
N VAL A 70 -38.81 6.51 -29.86
CA VAL A 70 -37.91 5.43 -30.26
C VAL A 70 -38.49 4.10 -29.80
N ARG A 71 -38.60 3.90 -28.48
CA ARG A 71 -39.11 2.64 -27.90
C ARG A 71 -39.46 2.75 -26.42
N LYS A 72 -40.05 1.67 -25.90
CA LYS A 72 -40.22 1.40 -24.47
C LYS A 72 -39.07 0.52 -23.96
N SER A 73 -38.63 0.76 -22.73
CA SER A 73 -37.63 -0.09 -22.05
C SER A 73 -38.15 -1.51 -21.80
N ASP A 74 -37.26 -2.50 -21.83
CA ASP A 74 -37.61 -3.91 -21.62
C ASP A 74 -37.65 -4.31 -20.13
N ALA A 75 -37.23 -3.42 -19.23
CA ALA A 75 -37.22 -3.69 -17.80
C ALA A 75 -38.65 -3.90 -17.26
N GLN A 76 -38.83 -4.94 -16.44
CA GLN A 76 -40.10 -5.20 -15.74
C GLN A 76 -40.24 -4.26 -14.54
N LEU A 77 -40.69 -3.04 -14.82
CA LEU A 77 -40.82 -1.96 -13.84
C LEU A 77 -42.21 -1.93 -13.21
N LYS A 78 -42.30 -1.35 -12.01
CA LYS A 78 -43.56 -1.06 -11.33
C LYS A 78 -43.49 0.33 -10.71
N SER A 79 -44.29 1.25 -11.26
CA SER A 79 -44.31 2.66 -10.86
C SER A 79 -42.91 3.27 -10.79
N PRO A 80 -42.13 3.24 -11.90
CA PRO A 80 -40.79 3.83 -11.92
C PRO A 80 -40.84 5.33 -11.65
N ALA A 81 -39.82 5.85 -10.96
CA ALA A 81 -39.69 7.26 -10.57
C ALA A 81 -38.43 7.88 -11.18
N GLY A 82 -37.47 8.33 -10.37
CA GLY A 82 -36.25 8.99 -10.82
C GLY A 82 -35.36 8.14 -11.73
N LEU A 83 -34.61 8.84 -12.58
CA LEU A 83 -33.68 8.30 -13.56
C LEU A 83 -32.30 8.93 -13.34
N ALA A 84 -31.24 8.17 -13.58
CA ALA A 84 -29.87 8.68 -13.64
C ALA A 84 -29.11 7.99 -14.77
N ILE A 85 -28.19 8.71 -15.41
CA ILE A 85 -27.32 8.17 -16.46
C ILE A 85 -25.88 8.17 -15.95
N GLY A 86 -25.16 7.08 -16.17
CA GLY A 86 -23.75 6.94 -15.82
C GLY A 86 -23.14 5.68 -16.42
N ASN A 87 -21.86 5.72 -16.79
CA ASN A 87 -21.13 4.59 -17.40
C ASN A 87 -21.89 3.91 -18.55
N ASP A 88 -22.44 4.72 -19.47
CA ASP A 88 -23.25 4.28 -20.63
C ASP A 88 -24.46 3.41 -20.26
N ARG A 89 -25.02 3.62 -19.06
CA ARG A 89 -26.18 2.92 -18.53
C ARG A 89 -27.22 3.91 -18.03
N LEU A 90 -28.48 3.48 -18.08
CA LEU A 90 -29.61 4.15 -17.45
C LEU A 90 -30.01 3.41 -16.17
N TYR A 91 -29.98 4.10 -15.05
CA TYR A 91 -30.43 3.63 -13.74
C TYR A 91 -31.84 4.14 -13.47
N ILE A 92 -32.71 3.24 -13.01
CA ILE A 92 -34.14 3.48 -12.86
C ILE A 92 -34.57 3.15 -11.44
N ALA A 93 -35.15 4.12 -10.72
CA ALA A 93 -35.78 3.87 -9.43
C ALA A 93 -37.09 3.10 -9.66
N ASP A 94 -37.05 1.78 -9.49
CA ASP A 94 -38.20 0.90 -9.63
C ASP A 94 -38.98 0.87 -8.31
N SER A 95 -39.62 2.01 -8.00
CA SER A 95 -40.15 2.33 -6.67
C SER A 95 -41.13 1.28 -6.15
N GLY A 96 -42.01 0.77 -7.02
CA GLY A 96 -43.02 -0.21 -6.67
C GLY A 96 -42.46 -1.61 -6.39
N ASN A 97 -41.27 -1.91 -6.89
CA ASN A 97 -40.54 -3.16 -6.61
C ASN A 97 -39.43 -2.98 -5.58
N SER A 98 -39.22 -1.76 -5.03
CA SER A 98 -38.19 -1.47 -4.02
C SER A 98 -36.77 -1.88 -4.45
N ARG A 99 -36.39 -1.53 -5.67
CA ARG A 99 -35.08 -1.85 -6.25
C ARG A 99 -34.61 -0.77 -7.22
N VAL A 100 -33.37 -0.87 -7.67
CA VAL A 100 -32.88 -0.15 -8.84
C VAL A 100 -32.79 -1.12 -10.01
N SER A 101 -33.33 -0.73 -11.16
CA SER A 101 -33.19 -1.47 -12.42
C SER A 101 -32.25 -0.73 -13.36
N VAL A 102 -31.41 -1.47 -14.07
CA VAL A 102 -30.39 -0.92 -14.97
C VAL A 102 -30.68 -1.39 -16.39
N THR A 103 -30.67 -0.45 -17.33
CA THR A 103 -30.72 -0.72 -18.76
C THR A 103 -29.50 -0.12 -19.45
N ASP A 104 -29.21 -0.54 -20.68
CA ASP A 104 -28.39 0.29 -21.57
C ASP A 104 -29.17 1.53 -22.01
N LEU A 105 -28.50 2.44 -22.72
CA LEU A 105 -29.08 3.66 -23.29
C LEU A 105 -30.04 3.39 -24.46
N ASP A 106 -30.09 2.15 -24.96
CA ASP A 106 -31.14 1.72 -25.89
C ASP A 106 -32.38 1.21 -25.15
N GLY A 107 -32.37 1.13 -23.83
CA GLY A 107 -33.49 0.67 -23.00
C GLY A 107 -33.61 -0.85 -22.88
N LYS A 108 -32.58 -1.61 -23.28
CA LYS A 108 -32.50 -3.06 -23.05
C LYS A 108 -32.14 -3.33 -21.60
N TYR A 109 -32.87 -4.24 -20.97
CA TYR A 109 -32.62 -4.64 -19.58
C TYR A 109 -31.23 -5.30 -19.41
N LEU A 110 -30.50 -4.88 -18.37
CA LEU A 110 -29.22 -5.47 -18.00
C LEU A 110 -29.32 -6.28 -16.70
N TRP A 111 -29.64 -5.62 -15.58
CA TRP A 111 -29.88 -6.28 -14.28
C TRP A 111 -30.66 -5.36 -13.32
N SER A 112 -30.98 -5.87 -12.14
CA SER A 112 -31.50 -5.08 -11.02
C SER A 112 -30.75 -5.46 -9.75
N PHE A 113 -30.73 -4.56 -8.77
CA PHE A 113 -30.11 -4.78 -7.46
C PHE A 113 -30.89 -4.05 -6.36
N SER A 114 -30.58 -4.41 -5.11
CA SER A 114 -31.37 -4.09 -3.92
C SER A 114 -32.70 -4.84 -3.87
N GLY A 115 -33.18 -5.03 -2.65
CA GLY A 115 -34.50 -5.58 -2.36
C GLY A 115 -35.23 -4.77 -1.30
N LYS A 116 -36.50 -5.11 -1.09
CA LYS A 116 -37.35 -4.44 -0.10
C LYS A 116 -36.82 -4.65 1.33
N GLY A 117 -36.61 -3.55 2.05
CA GLY A 117 -36.28 -3.60 3.48
C GLY A 117 -35.67 -2.31 4.01
N LYS A 118 -35.13 -2.40 5.23
CA LYS A 118 -34.54 -1.29 5.99
C LYS A 118 -33.10 -1.55 6.45
N SER A 119 -32.54 -2.73 6.17
CA SER A 119 -31.12 -2.96 6.39
C SER A 119 -30.28 -2.13 5.40
N PRO A 120 -29.01 -1.85 5.70
CA PRO A 120 -28.09 -1.21 4.75
C PRO A 120 -28.23 -1.79 3.33
N GLY A 121 -28.29 -0.93 2.31
CA GLY A 121 -28.43 -1.33 0.91
C GLY A 121 -29.80 -1.85 0.46
N GLN A 122 -30.74 -2.06 1.39
CA GLN A 122 -32.13 -2.37 1.06
C GLN A 122 -32.95 -1.10 0.87
N LEU A 123 -33.88 -1.14 -0.08
CA LEU A 123 -34.66 0.02 -0.48
C LEU A 123 -36.12 -0.13 -0.06
N THR A 124 -36.76 0.98 0.28
CA THR A 124 -38.20 1.09 0.52
C THR A 124 -38.72 2.30 -0.24
N SER A 125 -39.41 2.05 -1.35
CA SER A 125 -39.95 3.10 -2.22
C SER A 125 -38.89 4.13 -2.65
N PRO A 126 -37.76 3.70 -3.28
CA PRO A 126 -36.75 4.62 -3.78
C PRO A 126 -37.37 5.59 -4.80
N GLN A 127 -37.05 6.88 -4.74
CA GLN A 127 -37.64 7.89 -5.64
C GLN A 127 -36.59 8.50 -6.56
N GLY A 128 -35.62 9.24 -6.02
CA GLY A 128 -34.58 9.92 -6.78
C GLY A 128 -33.31 9.09 -6.94
N LEU A 129 -32.64 9.27 -8.07
CA LEU A 129 -31.30 8.71 -8.35
C LEU A 129 -30.39 9.82 -8.86
N ALA A 130 -29.12 9.75 -8.48
CA ALA A 130 -28.09 10.60 -9.05
C ALA A 130 -26.80 9.79 -9.23
N PHE A 131 -26.16 9.92 -10.38
CA PHE A 131 -24.85 9.34 -10.63
C PHE A 131 -23.80 10.43 -10.44
N GLY A 132 -22.88 10.21 -9.49
CA GLY A 132 -21.85 11.17 -9.12
C GLY A 132 -20.62 11.10 -10.03
N PRO A 133 -19.76 12.13 -9.97
CA PRO A 133 -18.50 12.19 -10.73
C PRO A 133 -17.45 11.16 -10.26
N ASP A 134 -17.69 10.50 -9.13
CA ASP A 134 -16.84 9.44 -8.55
C ASP A 134 -17.36 8.02 -8.86
N GLU A 135 -18.18 7.89 -9.92
CA GLU A 135 -18.79 6.64 -10.38
C GLU A 135 -19.71 5.94 -9.36
N ARG A 136 -20.25 6.71 -8.41
CA ARG A 136 -21.20 6.23 -7.40
C ARG A 136 -22.62 6.59 -7.78
N LEU A 137 -23.53 5.66 -7.51
CA LEU A 137 -24.96 5.88 -7.61
C LEU A 137 -25.52 6.19 -6.22
N TYR A 138 -26.13 7.37 -6.09
CA TYR A 138 -26.82 7.83 -4.89
C TYR A 138 -28.33 7.63 -5.06
N VAL A 139 -28.94 6.97 -4.08
CA VAL A 139 -30.35 6.57 -4.13
C VAL A 139 -31.09 7.20 -2.97
N ALA A 140 -32.10 8.02 -3.28
CA ALA A 140 -33.01 8.56 -2.28
C ALA A 140 -33.99 7.47 -1.83
N ASN A 141 -33.71 6.86 -0.68
CA ASN A 141 -34.49 5.79 -0.08
C ASN A 141 -35.65 6.38 0.76
N THR A 142 -36.63 6.95 0.07
CA THR A 142 -37.67 7.81 0.66
C THR A 142 -38.42 7.16 1.81
N GLY A 143 -38.78 5.87 1.69
CA GLY A 143 -39.52 5.16 2.73
C GLY A 143 -38.70 4.80 3.97
N ALA A 144 -37.37 4.83 3.87
CA ALA A 144 -36.46 4.60 4.98
C ALA A 144 -35.85 5.90 5.55
N SER A 145 -36.11 7.05 4.91
CA SER A 145 -35.49 8.34 5.26
C SER A 145 -33.96 8.25 5.28
N SER A 146 -33.38 7.66 4.22
CA SER A 146 -31.93 7.55 4.05
C SER A 146 -31.50 7.81 2.61
N ILE A 147 -30.21 8.06 2.44
CA ILE A 147 -29.51 8.00 1.15
C ILE A 147 -28.65 6.75 1.17
N GLU A 148 -28.85 5.85 0.21
CA GLU A 148 -28.02 4.66 0.01
C GLU A 148 -27.08 4.87 -1.17
N VAL A 149 -25.83 4.42 -1.05
CA VAL A 149 -24.78 4.64 -2.03
C VAL A 149 -24.23 3.31 -2.53
N PHE A 150 -24.22 3.16 -3.86
CA PHE A 150 -23.77 1.98 -4.58
C PHE A 150 -22.66 2.36 -5.56
N ASN A 151 -21.86 1.39 -5.99
CA ASN A 151 -21.02 1.59 -7.17
C ASN A 151 -21.82 1.44 -8.48
N ALA A 152 -21.17 1.67 -9.61
CA ALA A 152 -21.79 1.58 -10.93
C ALA A 152 -22.37 0.20 -11.29
N ASP A 153 -21.90 -0.89 -10.67
CA ASP A 153 -22.47 -2.23 -10.88
C ASP A 153 -23.64 -2.54 -9.94
N GLY A 154 -23.90 -1.70 -8.93
CA GLY A 154 -24.99 -1.90 -7.96
C GLY A 154 -24.57 -2.67 -6.70
N ILE A 155 -23.27 -2.73 -6.41
CA ILE A 155 -22.75 -3.25 -5.14
C ILE A 155 -22.80 -2.14 -4.10
N TYR A 156 -23.38 -2.45 -2.94
CA TYR A 156 -23.52 -1.50 -1.84
C TYR A 156 -22.16 -1.09 -1.27
N LEU A 157 -22.03 0.20 -0.96
CA LEU A 157 -20.83 0.78 -0.35
C LEU A 157 -21.10 1.26 1.08
N TYR A 158 -22.10 2.15 1.24
CA TYR A 158 -22.50 2.75 2.52
C TYR A 158 -23.82 3.50 2.34
N GLY A 159 -24.37 4.02 3.43
CA GLY A 159 -25.58 4.83 3.43
C GLY A 159 -25.65 5.66 4.70
N PHE A 160 -26.48 6.71 4.69
CA PHE A 160 -26.64 7.62 5.81
C PHE A 160 -28.09 8.09 5.96
N PRO A 161 -28.56 8.32 7.20
CA PRO A 161 -29.91 8.79 7.44
C PRO A 161 -30.06 10.25 6.98
N ALA A 162 -31.16 10.56 6.28
CA ALA A 162 -31.54 11.92 5.92
C ALA A 162 -32.38 12.52 7.06
N LYS A 163 -31.79 13.47 7.78
CA LYS A 163 -32.40 14.17 8.92
C LYS A 163 -32.13 15.66 8.87
N ARG A 164 -32.95 16.47 9.54
CA ARG A 164 -32.66 17.89 9.77
C ARG A 164 -31.41 18.04 10.62
N ASN A 165 -30.90 19.27 10.67
CA ASN A 165 -29.74 19.65 11.48
C ASN A 165 -29.90 19.41 12.99
N ASP A 166 -31.13 19.17 13.46
CA ASP A 166 -31.41 18.73 14.84
C ASP A 166 -30.99 17.28 15.14
N GLY A 167 -30.63 16.48 14.12
CA GLY A 167 -30.23 15.07 14.27
C GLY A 167 -31.37 14.09 14.57
N VAL A 168 -32.60 14.58 14.70
CA VAL A 168 -33.78 13.80 15.15
C VAL A 168 -34.89 13.79 14.10
N THR A 169 -35.21 14.94 13.49
CA THR A 169 -36.33 15.07 12.56
C THR A 169 -36.02 14.40 11.23
N ALA A 170 -36.74 13.33 10.92
CA ALA A 170 -36.57 12.59 9.67
C ALA A 170 -36.98 13.42 8.44
N VAL A 171 -36.15 13.37 7.41
CA VAL A 171 -36.39 13.98 6.10
C VAL A 171 -36.86 12.90 5.13
N LYS A 172 -37.76 13.26 4.21
CA LYS A 172 -38.22 12.36 3.14
C LYS A 172 -37.49 12.72 1.85
N PRO A 173 -36.33 12.11 1.57
CA PRO A 173 -35.58 12.43 0.36
C PRO A 173 -36.39 11.96 -0.87
N VAL A 174 -36.72 12.87 -1.79
CA VAL A 174 -37.49 12.56 -3.00
C VAL A 174 -36.64 12.74 -4.25
N ALA A 175 -36.13 13.94 -4.52
CA ALA A 175 -35.18 14.16 -5.61
C ALA A 175 -33.77 14.31 -5.06
N ILE A 176 -32.79 13.88 -5.87
CA ILE A 176 -31.38 13.91 -5.53
C ILE A 176 -30.59 14.30 -6.78
N ALA A 177 -29.54 15.11 -6.62
CA ALA A 177 -28.54 15.37 -7.63
C ALA A 177 -27.18 15.55 -6.98
N VAL A 178 -26.12 15.32 -7.75
CA VAL A 178 -24.74 15.41 -7.28
C VAL A 178 -23.97 16.32 -8.23
N ASP A 179 -23.27 17.32 -7.67
CA ASP A 179 -22.46 18.23 -8.48
C ASP A 179 -21.08 17.63 -8.81
N PHE A 180 -20.31 18.36 -9.61
CA PHE A 180 -18.97 17.94 -10.01
C PHE A 180 -17.96 17.89 -8.84
N ALA A 181 -18.20 18.66 -7.77
CA ALA A 181 -17.42 18.63 -6.54
C ALA A 181 -17.86 17.52 -5.56
N GLY A 182 -18.91 16.76 -5.91
CA GLY A 182 -19.44 15.65 -5.15
C GLY A 182 -20.48 16.05 -4.09
N ASN A 183 -20.92 17.31 -4.02
CA ASN A 183 -21.95 17.68 -3.07
C ASN A 183 -23.31 17.11 -3.50
N ILE A 184 -24.01 16.54 -2.53
CA ILE A 184 -25.26 15.82 -2.73
C ILE A 184 -26.40 16.75 -2.31
N PHE A 185 -27.27 17.10 -3.25
CA PHE A 185 -28.44 17.93 -3.02
C PHE A 185 -29.68 17.04 -2.93
N VAL A 186 -30.44 17.20 -1.87
CA VAL A 186 -31.58 16.33 -1.54
C VAL A 186 -32.81 17.18 -1.27
N SER A 187 -33.92 16.88 -1.94
CA SER A 187 -35.20 17.54 -1.67
C SER A 187 -36.13 16.73 -0.78
N ASP A 188 -36.82 17.41 0.13
CA ASP A 188 -38.05 16.96 0.79
C ASP A 188 -39.19 17.94 0.48
N PRO A 189 -39.98 17.65 -0.57
CA PRO A 189 -41.12 18.49 -0.96
C PRO A 189 -42.19 18.63 0.12
N SER A 190 -42.30 17.67 1.04
CA SER A 190 -43.32 17.70 2.10
C SER A 190 -43.02 18.74 3.17
N LYS A 191 -41.74 19.13 3.29
CA LYS A 191 -41.26 20.16 4.22
C LYS A 191 -40.77 21.42 3.53
N SER A 192 -40.84 21.49 2.20
CA SER A 192 -40.17 22.54 1.41
C SER A 192 -38.71 22.68 1.82
N LEU A 193 -37.97 21.57 1.91
CA LEU A 193 -36.63 21.56 2.49
C LEU A 193 -35.63 21.03 1.48
N LEU A 194 -34.60 21.83 1.16
CA LEU A 194 -33.44 21.43 0.38
C LEU A 194 -32.25 21.25 1.31
N GLN A 195 -31.60 20.10 1.25
CA GLN A 195 -30.39 19.81 2.02
C GLN A 195 -29.21 19.56 1.10
N GLN A 196 -28.03 19.98 1.55
CA GLN A 196 -26.76 19.73 0.90
C GLN A 196 -25.89 18.90 1.83
N TYR A 197 -25.35 17.79 1.34
CA TYR A 197 -24.44 16.92 2.06
C TYR A 197 -23.09 16.86 1.34
N ASP A 198 -22.02 16.61 2.09
CA ASP A 198 -20.81 16.07 1.49
C ASP A 198 -21.01 14.58 1.15
N ARG A 199 -20.03 13.99 0.47
CA ARG A 199 -20.12 12.58 0.06
C ARG A 199 -20.00 11.59 1.21
N ALA A 200 -19.47 11.99 2.36
CA ALA A 200 -19.46 11.15 3.55
C ALA A 200 -20.83 11.12 4.26
N GLY A 201 -21.79 11.93 3.79
CA GLY A 201 -23.12 12.04 4.37
C GLY A 201 -23.22 13.07 5.48
N LYS A 202 -22.22 13.95 5.64
CA LYS A 202 -22.29 15.07 6.58
C LYS A 202 -23.17 16.17 6.00
N LEU A 203 -24.14 16.63 6.76
CA LEU A 203 -24.99 17.77 6.39
C LEU A 203 -24.14 19.05 6.36
N LEU A 204 -24.11 19.73 5.22
CA LEU A 204 -23.41 21.00 5.01
C LEU A 204 -24.36 22.20 5.12
N ARG A 205 -25.56 22.08 4.54
CA ARG A 205 -26.56 23.15 4.53
C ARG A 205 -27.98 22.57 4.54
N GLU A 206 -28.89 23.27 5.19
CA GLU A 206 -30.33 23.09 4.99
C GLU A 206 -31.00 24.43 4.70
N GLN A 207 -31.96 24.45 3.78
CA GLN A 207 -32.65 25.65 3.33
C GLN A 207 -34.13 25.35 3.08
N GLU A 208 -35.01 26.19 3.63
CA GLU A 208 -36.44 26.07 3.39
C GLU A 208 -36.80 26.77 2.07
N ILE A 209 -37.11 25.96 1.05
CA ILE A 209 -37.52 26.38 -0.28
C ILE A 209 -38.43 25.33 -0.92
N PRO A 210 -39.55 25.72 -1.55
CA PRO A 210 -40.43 24.76 -2.22
C PRO A 210 -39.73 24.05 -3.40
N ASN A 211 -39.66 22.71 -3.38
CA ASN A 211 -38.68 21.94 -4.18
C ASN A 211 -39.15 20.53 -4.61
N ASN A 212 -40.20 20.45 -5.42
CA ASN A 212 -40.78 19.19 -5.92
C ASN A 212 -39.80 18.33 -6.74
N GLY A 213 -38.78 18.94 -7.34
CA GLY A 213 -37.71 18.26 -8.06
C GLY A 213 -36.50 19.18 -8.18
N LEU A 214 -35.36 18.62 -8.59
CA LEU A 214 -34.14 19.39 -8.73
C LEU A 214 -33.26 18.85 -9.88
N ALA A 215 -32.45 19.71 -10.47
CA ALA A 215 -31.44 19.38 -11.46
C ALA A 215 -30.22 20.30 -11.30
N LEU A 216 -29.04 19.87 -11.77
CA LEU A 216 -27.81 20.65 -11.65
C LEU A 216 -27.26 20.99 -13.03
N HIS A 217 -27.06 22.27 -13.30
CA HIS A 217 -26.29 22.69 -14.47
C HIS A 217 -24.83 22.21 -14.35
N PRO A 218 -24.16 21.84 -15.45
CA PRO A 218 -22.72 21.55 -15.44
C PRO A 218 -21.85 22.62 -14.76
N ASP A 219 -22.28 23.88 -14.80
CA ASP A 219 -21.57 25.02 -14.17
C ASP A 219 -21.94 25.26 -12.68
N GLY A 220 -22.64 24.31 -12.04
CA GLY A 220 -22.93 24.34 -10.59
C GLY A 220 -24.18 25.12 -10.19
N ILE A 221 -25.01 25.56 -11.14
CA ILE A 221 -26.32 26.16 -10.84
C ILE A 221 -27.32 25.07 -10.47
N ILE A 222 -28.14 25.33 -9.44
CA ILE A 222 -29.15 24.39 -8.97
C ILE A 222 -30.51 24.85 -9.47
N TYR A 223 -31.16 24.05 -10.31
CA TYR A 223 -32.56 24.24 -10.69
C TYR A 223 -33.45 23.54 -9.70
N VAL A 224 -34.41 24.27 -9.14
CA VAL A 224 -35.42 23.74 -8.22
C VAL A 224 -36.80 24.01 -8.79
N VAL A 225 -37.57 22.95 -8.99
CA VAL A 225 -38.93 23.06 -9.55
C VAL A 225 -39.98 23.05 -8.45
N ASN A 226 -41.04 23.84 -8.63
CA ASN A 226 -42.19 23.85 -7.75
C ASN A 226 -43.49 23.52 -8.51
N ALA A 227 -44.12 22.42 -8.11
CA ALA A 227 -45.35 21.92 -8.72
C ALA A 227 -46.55 22.84 -8.49
N ARG A 228 -46.68 23.43 -7.30
CA ARG A 228 -47.86 24.26 -6.93
C ARG A 228 -47.90 25.58 -7.69
N GLU A 229 -46.74 26.19 -7.89
CA GLU A 229 -46.58 27.49 -8.52
C GLU A 229 -46.35 27.40 -10.04
N GLY A 230 -45.93 26.24 -10.55
CA GLY A 230 -45.48 26.09 -11.93
C GLY A 230 -44.20 26.86 -12.22
N LYS A 231 -43.36 27.05 -11.19
CA LYS A 231 -42.13 27.87 -11.25
C LYS A 231 -40.88 27.01 -11.18
N VAL A 232 -39.85 27.44 -11.87
CA VAL A 232 -38.47 26.95 -11.76
C VAL A 232 -37.63 28.07 -11.17
N ARG A 233 -36.89 27.76 -10.11
CA ARG A 233 -35.96 28.68 -9.44
C ARG A 233 -34.53 28.24 -9.71
N GLU A 234 -33.68 29.21 -9.99
CA GLU A 234 -32.23 29.02 -10.05
C GLU A 234 -31.62 29.46 -8.74
N LEU A 235 -30.86 28.55 -8.14
CA LEU A 235 -30.07 28.85 -6.97
C LEU A 235 -28.60 28.93 -7.39
N GLY A 236 -27.95 30.00 -6.94
CA GLY A 236 -26.50 30.05 -6.88
C GLY A 236 -25.96 28.96 -5.94
N TYR A 237 -24.65 28.74 -6.00
CA TYR A 237 -24.01 27.71 -5.18
C TYR A 237 -24.18 27.95 -3.67
N ASP A 238 -24.26 29.22 -3.28
CA ASP A 238 -24.55 29.68 -1.91
C ASP A 238 -26.03 29.52 -1.49
N GLY A 239 -26.90 29.08 -2.40
CA GLY A 239 -28.32 28.88 -2.17
C GLY A 239 -29.17 30.12 -2.39
N SER A 240 -28.57 31.25 -2.77
CA SER A 240 -29.30 32.46 -3.13
C SER A 240 -30.14 32.22 -4.39
N VAL A 241 -31.38 32.73 -4.42
CA VAL A 241 -32.21 32.67 -5.63
C VAL A 241 -31.70 33.73 -6.60
N ILE A 242 -31.10 33.31 -7.71
CA ILE A 242 -30.54 34.21 -8.73
C ILE A 242 -31.46 34.39 -9.93
N GLY A 243 -32.43 33.48 -10.11
CA GLY A 243 -33.38 33.53 -11.22
C GLY A 243 -34.67 32.78 -10.90
N THR A 244 -35.76 33.16 -11.57
CA THR A 244 -37.04 32.46 -11.49
C THR A 244 -37.81 32.63 -12.80
N PHE A 245 -38.34 31.54 -13.35
CA PHE A 245 -39.20 31.55 -14.52
C PHE A 245 -40.33 30.52 -14.43
N GLY A 246 -41.24 30.57 -15.39
CA GLY A 246 -42.41 29.70 -15.45
C GLY A 246 -43.60 30.25 -14.68
N THR A 247 -44.78 29.80 -15.09
CA THR A 247 -46.07 30.08 -14.45
C THR A 247 -46.97 28.87 -14.60
N ARG A 248 -48.07 28.84 -13.84
CA ARG A 248 -49.03 27.76 -13.96
C ARG A 248 -49.85 27.89 -15.25
N GLY A 249 -49.88 26.83 -16.06
CA GLY A 249 -50.64 26.85 -17.32
C GLY A 249 -50.27 25.71 -18.27
N LYS A 250 -50.57 25.88 -19.57
CA LYS A 250 -50.37 24.87 -20.63
C LYS A 250 -49.45 25.33 -21.75
N GLY A 251 -49.09 26.62 -21.80
CA GLY A 251 -48.21 27.20 -22.79
C GLY A 251 -46.81 26.58 -22.84
N ARG A 252 -45.97 27.08 -23.75
CA ARG A 252 -44.63 26.52 -24.01
C ARG A 252 -43.72 26.52 -22.77
N THR A 253 -43.82 27.55 -21.95
CA THR A 253 -43.06 27.75 -20.70
C THR A 253 -43.96 27.78 -19.47
N GLU A 254 -45.19 27.30 -19.58
CA GLU A 254 -46.13 27.20 -18.45
C GLU A 254 -46.30 25.74 -18.04
N PHE A 255 -46.50 25.48 -16.75
CA PHE A 255 -46.50 24.14 -16.22
C PHE A 255 -47.66 23.87 -15.26
N GLN A 256 -48.29 22.70 -15.36
CA GLN A 256 -49.45 22.37 -14.53
C GLN A 256 -49.09 21.56 -13.28
N ASN A 257 -48.15 20.62 -13.40
CA ASN A 257 -47.61 19.85 -12.28
C ASN A 257 -46.15 19.41 -12.58
N LEU A 258 -45.19 20.30 -12.30
CA LEU A 258 -43.76 19.98 -12.43
C LEU A 258 -43.35 18.88 -11.45
N CYS A 259 -43.00 17.71 -11.96
CA CYS A 259 -42.67 16.53 -11.15
C CYS A 259 -41.18 16.18 -11.17
N GLY A 260 -40.40 16.68 -12.12
CA GLY A 260 -38.97 16.41 -12.21
C GLY A 260 -38.24 17.34 -13.16
N ALA A 261 -36.92 17.37 -13.03
CA ALA A 261 -36.02 18.11 -13.91
C ALA A 261 -34.74 17.31 -14.13
N ALA A 262 -34.08 17.53 -15.26
CA ALA A 262 -32.74 17.03 -15.55
C ALA A 262 -32.01 17.97 -16.47
N THR A 263 -30.69 17.85 -16.52
CA THR A 263 -29.81 18.59 -17.40
C THR A 263 -28.99 17.60 -18.21
N ASP A 264 -28.79 17.88 -19.50
CA ASP A 264 -27.85 17.11 -20.32
C ASP A 264 -26.42 17.68 -20.21
N PRO A 265 -25.40 16.99 -20.75
CA PRO A 265 -24.02 17.48 -20.74
C PRO A 265 -23.80 18.82 -21.45
N ALA A 266 -24.72 19.24 -22.33
CA ALA A 266 -24.66 20.52 -23.03
C ALA A 266 -25.32 21.68 -22.24
N GLY A 267 -25.84 21.39 -21.04
CA GLY A 267 -26.52 22.34 -20.18
C GLY A 267 -27.99 22.60 -20.56
N THR A 268 -28.58 21.79 -21.44
CA THR A 268 -30.01 21.91 -21.76
C THR A 268 -30.82 21.40 -20.58
N LEU A 269 -31.77 22.20 -20.11
CA LEU A 269 -32.67 21.86 -19.00
C LEU A 269 -33.94 21.20 -19.54
N TYR A 270 -34.26 20.01 -19.05
CA TYR A 270 -35.45 19.23 -19.33
C TYR A 270 -36.39 19.28 -18.13
N LEU A 271 -37.64 19.66 -18.35
CA LEU A 271 -38.67 19.82 -17.32
C LEU A 271 -39.82 18.86 -17.58
N CYS A 272 -40.09 18.00 -16.60
CA CYS A 272 -41.14 17.02 -16.65
C CYS A 272 -42.43 17.57 -16.02
N ASP A 273 -43.51 17.62 -16.79
CA ASP A 273 -44.82 18.09 -16.35
C ASP A 273 -45.88 17.00 -16.54
N ASP A 274 -46.22 16.33 -15.43
CA ASP A 274 -47.23 15.27 -15.37
C ASP A 274 -48.64 15.80 -15.68
N GLY A 275 -48.93 17.03 -15.27
CA GLY A 275 -50.25 17.64 -15.46
C GLY A 275 -50.55 17.90 -16.94
N ASN A 276 -49.53 18.33 -17.69
CA ASN A 276 -49.61 18.53 -19.13
C ASN A 276 -49.16 17.33 -19.97
N LYS A 277 -48.61 16.27 -19.35
CA LYS A 277 -48.02 15.10 -20.02
C LYS A 277 -46.98 15.48 -21.07
N LYS A 278 -46.09 16.41 -20.70
CA LYS A 278 -45.08 16.96 -21.61
C LYS A 278 -43.71 17.02 -20.95
N ILE A 279 -42.68 16.92 -21.79
CA ILE A 279 -41.32 17.32 -21.44
C ILE A 279 -41.02 18.60 -22.20
N THR A 280 -40.64 19.68 -21.51
CA THR A 280 -40.13 20.90 -22.14
C THR A 280 -38.62 20.92 -22.00
N HIS A 281 -37.88 21.21 -23.07
CA HIS A 281 -36.44 21.45 -22.98
C HIS A 281 -36.04 22.83 -23.49
N LEU A 282 -35.13 23.47 -22.77
CA LEU A 282 -34.72 24.86 -23.03
C LEU A 282 -33.29 25.08 -22.55
N LYS A 283 -32.63 26.10 -23.11
CA LYS A 283 -31.32 26.57 -22.69
C LYS A 283 -31.44 27.98 -22.15
N LEU A 284 -30.71 28.28 -21.09
CA LEU A 284 -30.72 29.59 -20.43
C LEU A 284 -29.39 30.27 -20.74
N GLU A 285 -29.42 31.43 -21.40
CA GLU A 285 -28.23 32.22 -21.72
C GLU A 285 -27.94 33.24 -20.61
N GLY A 286 -26.66 33.46 -20.29
CA GLY A 286 -26.22 34.43 -19.27
C GLY A 286 -25.97 33.86 -17.87
N THR A 287 -26.09 32.54 -17.70
CA THR A 287 -25.79 31.82 -16.46
C THR A 287 -24.29 31.82 -16.16
N LYS A 288 -23.81 32.79 -15.39
CA LYS A 288 -22.46 32.71 -14.78
C LYS A 288 -22.54 31.74 -13.59
N GLY A 289 -22.26 30.47 -13.84
CA GLY A 289 -22.09 29.46 -12.79
C GLY A 289 -20.83 29.68 -11.96
N ALA A 290 -20.56 28.78 -11.02
CA ALA A 290 -19.34 28.82 -10.23
C ALA A 290 -18.14 28.48 -11.13
N GLU A 291 -17.37 29.49 -11.55
CA GLU A 291 -16.11 29.25 -12.26
C GLU A 291 -15.22 28.30 -11.44
N GLY A 292 -14.87 27.14 -12.01
CA GLY A 292 -13.77 26.32 -11.51
C GLY A 292 -14.06 25.38 -10.34
N LEU A 293 -15.28 24.81 -10.22
CA LEU A 293 -15.50 23.69 -9.29
C LEU A 293 -14.54 22.53 -9.63
N LYS A 294 -13.68 22.17 -8.67
CA LYS A 294 -12.74 21.07 -8.84
C LYS A 294 -13.50 19.74 -8.75
N PRO A 295 -13.14 18.74 -9.58
CA PRO A 295 -13.72 17.41 -9.46
C PRO A 295 -13.48 16.85 -8.06
N ALA A 296 -14.49 16.17 -7.53
CA ALA A 296 -14.38 15.50 -6.24
C ALA A 296 -13.26 14.44 -6.26
N PRO A 297 -12.33 14.41 -5.28
CA PRO A 297 -11.28 13.38 -5.22
C PRO A 297 -11.88 11.99 -4.99
N LEU A 298 -11.16 10.91 -5.26
CA LEU A 298 -11.65 9.56 -4.98
C LEU A 298 -11.85 9.35 -3.46
N LEU A 299 -12.98 8.73 -3.05
CA LEU A 299 -13.25 8.43 -1.63
C LEU A 299 -12.67 7.09 -1.16
N ALA A 300 -12.57 6.11 -2.05
CA ALA A 300 -12.05 4.79 -1.73
C ALA A 300 -11.21 4.28 -2.89
N ARG A 301 -10.02 3.77 -2.58
CA ARG A 301 -9.04 3.27 -3.56
C ARG A 301 -9.34 1.86 -4.05
N PHE A 302 -10.43 1.24 -3.63
CA PHE A 302 -10.85 -0.07 -4.10
C PHE A 302 -12.19 0.03 -4.83
N THR A 303 -12.28 -0.70 -5.94
CA THR A 303 -13.52 -0.96 -6.65
C THR A 303 -13.73 -2.45 -6.82
N ILE A 304 -14.97 -2.83 -7.06
CA ILE A 304 -15.41 -4.20 -7.19
C ILE A 304 -16.42 -4.32 -8.33
N LYS A 305 -16.25 -5.36 -9.14
CA LYS A 305 -17.09 -5.62 -10.31
C LYS A 305 -17.58 -7.07 -10.29
N GLY A 306 -18.83 -7.27 -10.72
CA GLY A 306 -19.36 -8.61 -10.91
C GLY A 306 -20.84 -8.78 -10.57
N PRO A 307 -21.28 -10.03 -10.35
CA PRO A 307 -20.44 -11.22 -10.22
C PRO A 307 -19.73 -11.62 -11.52
N ALA A 308 -18.47 -12.05 -11.41
CA ALA A 308 -17.66 -12.57 -12.52
C ALA A 308 -17.94 -14.06 -12.77
N ASP A 309 -18.24 -14.81 -11.72
CA ASP A 309 -18.64 -16.22 -11.77
C ASP A 309 -19.58 -16.55 -10.60
N LYS A 310 -20.41 -17.58 -10.79
CA LYS A 310 -21.37 -18.07 -9.81
C LYS A 310 -21.48 -19.59 -9.91
N ALA A 311 -21.03 -20.26 -8.85
CA ALA A 311 -21.21 -21.69 -8.70
C ALA A 311 -22.40 -21.97 -7.78
N PRO A 312 -23.40 -22.78 -8.19
CA PRO A 312 -24.62 -23.04 -7.42
C PRO A 312 -24.40 -24.08 -6.31
N PHE A 313 -23.36 -23.88 -5.51
CA PHE A 313 -22.99 -24.76 -4.41
C PHE A 313 -23.06 -24.01 -3.09
N LYS A 314 -23.85 -24.53 -2.16
CA LYS A 314 -23.78 -24.09 -0.77
C LYS A 314 -22.46 -24.58 -0.18
N SER A 315 -21.70 -23.65 0.37
CA SER A 315 -20.39 -23.91 0.99
C SER A 315 -20.31 -23.16 2.32
N ASP A 316 -19.59 -23.71 3.28
CA ASP A 316 -19.31 -23.03 4.55
C ASP A 316 -17.82 -22.67 4.74
N VAL A 317 -16.91 -23.34 4.04
CA VAL A 317 -15.49 -22.97 3.92
C VAL A 317 -14.98 -23.27 2.51
N LEU A 318 -14.05 -22.46 1.99
CA LEU A 318 -13.39 -22.72 0.70
C LEU A 318 -11.95 -22.18 0.67
N ALA A 319 -11.15 -22.70 -0.26
CA ALA A 319 -9.84 -22.17 -0.65
C ALA A 319 -9.69 -22.18 -2.17
N VAL A 320 -8.89 -21.26 -2.70
CA VAL A 320 -8.59 -21.17 -4.14
C VAL A 320 -7.15 -21.62 -4.35
N ARG A 321 -6.94 -22.55 -5.29
CA ARG A 321 -5.61 -23.00 -5.71
C ARG A 321 -5.01 -22.04 -6.72
N LYS A 322 -3.69 -22.10 -6.90
CA LYS A 322 -2.94 -21.22 -7.82
C LYS A 322 -3.39 -21.35 -9.29
N ASP A 323 -3.90 -22.52 -9.68
CA ASP A 323 -4.46 -22.79 -11.01
C ASP A 323 -5.89 -22.26 -11.21
N GLY A 324 -6.49 -21.66 -10.17
CA GLY A 324 -7.86 -21.15 -10.17
C GLY A 324 -8.94 -22.19 -9.82
N SER A 325 -8.58 -23.45 -9.64
CA SER A 325 -9.50 -24.45 -9.09
C SER A 325 -9.79 -24.17 -7.62
N MET A 326 -10.97 -24.59 -7.13
CA MET A 326 -11.42 -24.29 -5.77
C MET A 326 -11.63 -25.57 -4.97
N VAL A 327 -11.21 -25.56 -3.71
CA VAL A 327 -11.58 -26.60 -2.75
C VAL A 327 -12.66 -26.03 -1.85
N ALA A 328 -13.79 -26.75 -1.71
CA ALA A 328 -14.94 -26.27 -0.96
C ALA A 328 -15.58 -27.41 -0.16
N HIS A 329 -15.99 -27.13 1.07
CA HIS A 329 -16.79 -28.06 1.85
C HIS A 329 -18.27 -27.79 1.61
N MET A 330 -19.00 -28.83 1.18
CA MET A 330 -20.43 -28.77 0.91
C MET A 330 -21.19 -29.39 2.09
N PRO A 331 -21.75 -28.59 3.01
CA PRO A 331 -22.34 -29.11 4.25
C PRO A 331 -23.55 -30.03 3.99
N ASP A 332 -24.35 -29.75 2.96
CA ASP A 332 -25.56 -30.54 2.65
C ASP A 332 -25.20 -31.88 1.99
N ALA A 333 -24.10 -31.93 1.23
CA ALA A 333 -23.57 -33.16 0.62
C ALA A 333 -22.60 -33.91 1.55
N MET A 334 -22.22 -33.29 2.68
CA MET A 334 -21.34 -33.86 3.70
C MET A 334 -19.98 -34.30 3.14
N GLU A 335 -19.38 -33.46 2.29
CA GLU A 335 -18.10 -33.76 1.63
C GLU A 335 -17.26 -32.51 1.35
N LEU A 336 -15.94 -32.69 1.37
CA LEU A 336 -14.98 -31.74 0.81
C LEU A 336 -14.73 -32.09 -0.65
N VAL A 337 -14.78 -31.11 -1.55
CA VAL A 337 -14.63 -31.32 -2.99
C VAL A 337 -13.60 -30.39 -3.61
N LEU A 338 -13.05 -30.82 -4.74
CA LEU A 338 -12.35 -30.00 -5.71
C LEU A 338 -13.34 -29.61 -6.82
N ILE A 339 -13.40 -28.32 -7.13
CA ILE A 339 -14.18 -27.73 -8.22
C ILE A 339 -13.21 -27.19 -9.26
N GLU A 340 -13.21 -27.79 -10.44
CA GLU A 340 -12.36 -27.38 -11.56
C GLU A 340 -13.24 -27.26 -12.81
N LYS A 341 -13.28 -26.06 -13.43
CA LYS A 341 -14.07 -25.79 -14.65
C LYS A 341 -15.54 -26.24 -14.52
N GLY A 342 -16.13 -26.06 -13.34
CA GLY A 342 -17.51 -26.46 -13.03
C GLY A 342 -17.70 -27.95 -12.73
N VAL A 343 -16.67 -28.78 -12.86
CA VAL A 343 -16.70 -30.20 -12.50
C VAL A 343 -16.30 -30.36 -11.03
N LYS A 344 -17.10 -31.14 -10.30
CA LYS A 344 -16.91 -31.45 -8.90
C LYS A 344 -16.30 -32.85 -8.74
N LYS A 345 -15.22 -32.95 -7.97
CA LYS A 345 -14.58 -34.22 -7.55
C LYS A 345 -14.51 -34.28 -6.02
N THR A 346 -15.03 -35.35 -5.41
CA THR A 346 -14.92 -35.57 -3.97
C THR A 346 -13.46 -35.80 -3.56
N ILE A 347 -13.02 -35.08 -2.52
CA ILE A 347 -11.71 -35.25 -1.86
C ILE A 347 -11.88 -36.12 -0.62
N ALA A 348 -12.84 -35.76 0.24
CA ALA A 348 -13.06 -36.43 1.51
C ALA A 348 -14.57 -36.45 1.86
N PRO A 349 -15.16 -37.61 2.13
CA PRO A 349 -16.54 -37.70 2.61
C PRO A 349 -16.62 -37.42 4.12
N MET A 350 -17.83 -37.31 4.65
CA MET A 350 -18.01 -37.14 6.09
C MET A 350 -17.65 -38.40 6.89
N GLY A 351 -16.97 -38.21 8.02
CA GLY A 351 -16.68 -39.27 8.96
C GLY A 351 -15.62 -38.91 9.99
N LYS A 352 -15.00 -39.95 10.58
CA LYS A 352 -13.99 -39.83 11.65
C LYS A 352 -12.67 -40.53 11.33
N LEU A 353 -12.63 -41.33 10.27
CA LEU A 353 -11.42 -42.04 9.87
C LEU A 353 -10.45 -41.09 9.14
N PRO A 354 -9.17 -41.45 9.01
CA PRO A 354 -8.25 -40.75 8.10
C PRO A 354 -8.85 -40.60 6.69
N GLY A 355 -8.77 -39.40 6.13
CA GLY A 355 -9.38 -39.06 4.84
C GLY A 355 -10.89 -38.78 4.90
N GLN A 356 -11.49 -38.74 6.08
CA GLN A 356 -12.89 -38.36 6.30
C GLN A 356 -12.98 -37.16 7.24
N LEU A 357 -13.88 -36.22 6.97
CA LEU A 357 -13.98 -34.94 7.70
C LEU A 357 -15.33 -34.79 8.40
N ARG A 358 -15.42 -33.95 9.42
CA ARG A 358 -16.68 -33.60 10.08
C ARG A 358 -16.76 -32.11 10.30
N ALA A 359 -17.66 -31.46 9.56
CA ALA A 359 -17.93 -30.03 9.65
C ALA A 359 -16.66 -29.14 9.64
N PRO A 360 -15.72 -29.32 8.68
CA PRO A 360 -14.49 -28.54 8.63
C PRO A 360 -14.78 -27.04 8.50
N LYS A 361 -14.02 -26.21 9.21
CA LYS A 361 -14.18 -24.74 9.22
C LYS A 361 -12.96 -23.95 8.74
N GLY A 362 -11.87 -24.64 8.41
CA GLY A 362 -10.67 -24.04 7.82
C GLY A 362 -10.13 -24.94 6.72
N VAL A 363 -9.78 -24.35 5.58
CA VAL A 363 -9.00 -25.02 4.54
C VAL A 363 -7.97 -24.04 3.98
N PHE A 364 -6.73 -24.50 3.84
CA PHE A 364 -5.65 -23.77 3.21
C PHE A 364 -5.09 -24.61 2.06
N ALA A 365 -4.92 -23.98 0.90
CA ALA A 365 -4.28 -24.58 -0.26
C ALA A 365 -2.86 -24.02 -0.39
N ALA A 366 -1.86 -24.87 -0.17
CA ALA A 366 -0.46 -24.53 -0.34
C ALA A 366 -0.09 -24.37 -1.82
N ALA A 367 1.04 -23.72 -2.09
CA ALA A 367 1.50 -23.41 -3.45
C ALA A 367 1.80 -24.66 -4.31
N ASP A 368 2.17 -25.76 -3.68
CA ASP A 368 2.39 -27.08 -4.28
C ASP A 368 1.09 -27.88 -4.49
N GLY A 369 -0.06 -27.33 -4.09
CA GLY A 369 -1.38 -27.94 -4.15
C GLY A 369 -1.76 -28.78 -2.93
N LYS A 370 -0.88 -28.95 -1.94
CA LYS A 370 -1.19 -29.64 -0.68
C LYS A 370 -2.31 -28.89 0.05
N LEU A 371 -3.21 -29.62 0.70
CA LEU A 371 -4.34 -29.04 1.43
C LEU A 371 -4.19 -29.32 2.92
N PHE A 372 -4.34 -28.29 3.73
CA PHE A 372 -4.47 -28.39 5.19
C PHE A 372 -5.91 -28.08 5.55
N VAL A 373 -6.56 -28.95 6.32
CA VAL A 373 -7.99 -28.84 6.64
C VAL A 373 -8.19 -28.98 8.14
N SER A 374 -8.76 -27.96 8.76
CA SER A 374 -9.25 -28.05 10.15
C SER A 374 -10.50 -28.91 10.16
N ASP A 375 -10.37 -30.15 10.62
CA ASP A 375 -11.46 -31.11 10.80
C ASP A 375 -12.19 -30.81 12.12
N THR A 376 -12.87 -29.66 12.16
CA THR A 376 -13.38 -29.00 13.37
C THR A 376 -14.25 -29.91 14.24
N GLY A 377 -15.09 -30.75 13.65
CA GLY A 377 -15.96 -31.67 14.37
C GLY A 377 -15.27 -32.90 14.96
N ASN A 378 -13.99 -33.11 14.62
CA ASN A 378 -13.12 -34.14 15.14
C ASN A 378 -11.88 -33.58 15.87
N ASP A 379 -11.79 -32.25 16.04
CA ASP A 379 -10.73 -31.52 16.75
C ASP A 379 -9.29 -31.88 16.31
N ARG A 380 -9.06 -31.98 15.00
CA ARG A 380 -7.73 -32.28 14.42
C ARG A 380 -7.50 -31.50 13.13
N VAL A 381 -6.27 -31.54 12.62
CA VAL A 381 -5.94 -31.06 11.27
C VAL A 381 -5.62 -32.26 10.39
N GLN A 382 -6.19 -32.30 9.19
CA GLN A 382 -5.85 -33.30 8.18
C GLN A 382 -5.14 -32.66 7.00
N VAL A 383 -4.18 -33.39 6.45
CA VAL A 383 -3.38 -32.96 5.31
C VAL A 383 -3.66 -33.88 4.12
N PHE A 384 -3.93 -33.29 2.96
CA PHE A 384 -4.17 -34.01 1.71
C PHE A 384 -3.16 -33.58 0.65
N LYS A 385 -2.80 -34.51 -0.24
CA LYS A 385 -1.94 -34.22 -1.40
C LYS A 385 -2.70 -33.42 -2.46
N ALA A 386 -1.98 -32.88 -3.44
CA ALA A 386 -2.55 -32.10 -4.53
C ALA A 386 -3.65 -32.85 -5.32
N ASP A 387 -3.54 -34.17 -5.43
CA ASP A 387 -4.51 -35.05 -6.10
C ASP A 387 -5.80 -35.33 -5.30
N GLY A 388 -5.83 -34.89 -4.03
CA GLY A 388 -6.91 -35.08 -3.07
C GLY A 388 -6.80 -36.33 -2.21
N SER A 389 -5.73 -37.12 -2.33
CA SER A 389 -5.51 -38.27 -1.46
C SER A 389 -5.08 -37.83 -0.05
N PHE A 390 -5.52 -38.59 0.97
CA PHE A 390 -5.09 -38.36 2.36
C PHE A 390 -3.59 -38.59 2.52
N ASP A 391 -2.91 -37.68 3.23
CA ASP A 391 -1.46 -37.73 3.49
C ASP A 391 -1.19 -38.04 4.97
N SER A 392 -1.58 -37.12 5.86
CA SER A 392 -1.30 -37.20 7.29
C SER A 392 -2.35 -36.44 8.11
N GLN A 393 -2.24 -36.51 9.43
CA GLN A 393 -3.04 -35.76 10.39
C GLN A 393 -2.20 -35.43 11.63
N PHE A 394 -2.50 -34.31 12.30
CA PHE A 394 -1.95 -33.97 13.62
C PHE A 394 -3.02 -33.35 14.55
N GLY A 395 -2.82 -33.55 15.86
CA GLY A 395 -3.62 -33.04 16.96
C GLY A 395 -4.78 -33.94 17.39
N GLY A 396 -5.66 -33.42 18.25
CA GLY A 396 -6.82 -34.16 18.77
C GLY A 396 -7.58 -33.38 19.84
N SER A 397 -8.76 -33.86 20.24
CA SER A 397 -9.59 -33.17 21.23
C SER A 397 -8.86 -32.95 22.57
N GLY A 398 -8.79 -31.70 23.03
CA GLY A 398 -8.25 -31.36 24.35
C GLY A 398 -7.88 -29.89 24.50
N ALA A 399 -7.34 -29.53 25.67
CA ALA A 399 -6.86 -28.19 26.00
C ALA A 399 -5.33 -28.10 26.18
N GLY A 400 -4.64 -29.25 26.24
CA GLY A 400 -3.17 -29.33 26.33
C GLY A 400 -2.48 -28.94 25.03
N GLU A 401 -1.17 -28.74 25.05
CA GLU A 401 -0.36 -28.45 23.87
C GLU A 401 -0.54 -29.54 22.78
N GLY A 402 -0.51 -29.14 21.51
CA GLY A 402 -0.77 -30.03 20.38
C GLY A 402 -2.23 -30.45 20.19
N LYS A 403 -3.13 -30.13 21.12
CA LYS A 403 -4.56 -30.51 21.09
C LYS A 403 -5.49 -29.36 20.83
N PHE A 404 -6.65 -29.63 20.23
CA PHE A 404 -7.61 -28.62 19.82
C PHE A 404 -8.96 -28.79 20.50
N LYS A 405 -9.70 -27.69 20.56
CA LYS A 405 -11.12 -27.65 20.85
C LYS A 405 -11.77 -26.65 19.90
N THR A 406 -12.46 -27.18 18.90
CA THR A 406 -13.03 -26.42 17.79
C THR A 406 -11.93 -25.67 17.00
N PRO A 407 -10.99 -26.38 16.34
CA PRO A 407 -10.05 -25.73 15.44
C PRO A 407 -10.81 -25.12 14.26
N MET A 408 -10.65 -23.82 14.03
CA MET A 408 -11.36 -23.06 13.00
C MET A 408 -10.44 -22.74 11.81
N GLY A 409 -10.25 -21.46 11.50
CA GLY A 409 -9.37 -21.03 10.42
C GLY A 409 -7.90 -21.39 10.68
N LEU A 410 -7.17 -21.57 9.59
CA LEU A 410 -5.76 -21.94 9.62
C LEU A 410 -5.01 -21.27 8.47
N THR A 411 -3.73 -21.01 8.67
CA THR A 411 -2.83 -20.47 7.64
C THR A 411 -1.48 -21.17 7.70
N VAL A 412 -0.76 -21.17 6.58
CA VAL A 412 0.62 -21.64 6.50
C VAL A 412 1.49 -20.47 6.06
N ASN A 413 2.53 -20.15 6.82
CA ASN A 413 3.44 -19.05 6.49
C ASN A 413 4.52 -19.48 5.46
N GLY A 414 5.38 -18.54 5.06
CA GLY A 414 6.45 -18.79 4.09
C GLY A 414 7.51 -19.80 4.53
N ASN A 415 7.60 -20.11 5.83
CA ASN A 415 8.52 -21.11 6.39
C ASN A 415 7.87 -22.51 6.49
N GLY A 416 6.60 -22.66 6.12
CA GLY A 416 5.86 -23.91 6.26
C GLY A 416 5.24 -24.14 7.64
N ASN A 417 5.29 -23.16 8.55
CA ASN A 417 4.62 -23.27 9.85
C ASN A 417 3.11 -23.12 9.67
N VAL A 418 2.35 -24.02 10.29
CA VAL A 418 0.88 -24.04 10.27
C VAL A 418 0.36 -23.41 11.56
N TYR A 419 -0.44 -22.35 11.44
CA TYR A 419 -1.08 -21.68 12.56
C TYR A 419 -2.58 -21.95 12.54
N ILE A 420 -3.13 -22.40 13.66
CA ILE A 420 -4.53 -22.83 13.76
C ILE A 420 -5.23 -22.08 14.89
N ALA A 421 -6.36 -21.46 14.57
CA ALA A 421 -7.22 -20.83 15.56
C ALA A 421 -7.96 -21.92 16.37
N ASP A 422 -7.56 -22.08 17.64
CA ASP A 422 -8.10 -23.05 18.58
C ASP A 422 -9.17 -22.38 19.45
N SER A 423 -10.32 -22.12 18.82
CA SER A 423 -11.27 -21.09 19.25
C SER A 423 -11.79 -21.27 20.67
N ARG A 424 -12.11 -22.51 21.10
CA ARG A 424 -12.64 -22.72 22.46
C ARG A 424 -11.58 -22.78 23.53
N ASN A 425 -10.34 -23.07 23.17
CA ASN A 425 -9.21 -22.93 24.08
C ASN A 425 -8.65 -21.49 24.09
N LYS A 426 -9.25 -20.58 23.29
CA LYS A 426 -8.93 -19.16 23.26
C LYS A 426 -7.46 -18.90 22.93
N ARG A 427 -6.91 -19.65 21.99
CA ARG A 427 -5.51 -19.52 21.59
C ARG A 427 -5.35 -19.77 20.10
N VAL A 428 -4.18 -19.44 19.58
CA VAL A 428 -3.70 -19.92 18.27
C VAL A 428 -2.53 -20.84 18.53
N GLN A 429 -2.48 -21.99 17.88
CA GLN A 429 -1.35 -22.92 18.02
C GLN A 429 -0.54 -22.99 16.73
N ALA A 430 0.78 -23.03 16.88
CA ALA A 430 1.74 -23.13 15.78
C ALA A 430 2.32 -24.55 15.71
N PHE A 431 2.41 -25.07 14.50
CA PHE A 431 2.94 -26.39 14.19
C PHE A 431 3.93 -26.30 13.02
N SER A 432 4.86 -27.23 12.95
CA SER A 432 5.62 -27.48 11.72
C SER A 432 4.71 -28.03 10.61
N GLN A 433 5.19 -28.04 9.37
CA GLN A 433 4.47 -28.64 8.23
C GLN A 433 4.18 -30.15 8.43
N ASP A 434 4.98 -30.83 9.26
CA ASP A 434 4.84 -32.25 9.60
C ASP A 434 3.89 -32.47 10.81
N GLY A 435 3.32 -31.41 11.37
CA GLY A 435 2.34 -31.50 12.47
C GLY A 435 2.94 -31.57 13.87
N ILE A 436 4.24 -31.29 14.03
CA ILE A 436 4.89 -31.15 15.35
C ILE A 436 4.47 -29.83 15.98
N PHE A 437 3.95 -29.86 17.22
CA PHE A 437 3.65 -28.65 17.99
C PHE A 437 4.92 -27.84 18.25
N LEU A 438 4.82 -26.52 18.02
CA LEU A 438 5.93 -25.59 18.23
C LEU A 438 5.71 -24.74 19.47
N PHE A 439 4.57 -24.04 19.53
CA PHE A 439 4.17 -23.17 20.63
C PHE A 439 2.69 -22.76 20.48
N ALA A 440 2.15 -22.07 21.48
CA ALA A 440 0.82 -21.48 21.45
C ALA A 440 0.84 -19.98 21.76
N ILE A 441 -0.15 -19.26 21.25
CA ILE A 441 -0.36 -17.82 21.40
C ILE A 441 -1.69 -17.61 22.09
N GLY A 442 -1.66 -17.01 23.28
CA GLY A 442 -2.83 -16.84 24.13
C GLY A 442 -2.88 -17.84 25.29
N PRO A 443 -3.88 -17.73 26.18
CA PRO A 443 -5.06 -16.87 26.07
C PRO A 443 -4.78 -15.39 26.28
N GLN A 444 -3.64 -15.01 26.86
CA GLN A 444 -3.19 -13.62 26.92
C GLN A 444 -2.18 -13.34 25.81
N VAL A 445 -2.35 -12.23 25.10
CA VAL A 445 -1.47 -11.79 24.02
C VAL A 445 -1.31 -10.28 24.16
N GLY A 446 -0.10 -9.84 24.53
CA GLY A 446 0.12 -8.46 24.97
C GLY A 446 -0.74 -8.15 26.21
N GLY A 447 -1.55 -7.10 26.15
CA GLY A 447 -2.52 -6.73 27.20
C GLY A 447 -3.95 -7.26 26.99
N LEU A 448 -4.16 -8.16 26.03
CA LEU A 448 -5.50 -8.63 25.63
C LEU A 448 -5.68 -10.12 25.91
N SER A 449 -6.89 -10.49 26.36
CA SER A 449 -7.29 -11.90 26.44
C SER A 449 -8.10 -12.29 25.22
N LEU A 450 -7.60 -13.25 24.45
CA LEU A 450 -8.35 -13.84 23.34
C LEU A 450 -9.67 -14.42 23.84
N MET A 451 -10.72 -14.24 23.05
CA MET A 451 -12.09 -14.61 23.43
C MET A 451 -12.67 -15.65 22.50
N ASN A 452 -12.47 -15.49 21.19
CA ASN A 452 -12.92 -16.41 20.16
C ASN A 452 -12.10 -16.17 18.88
N PRO A 453 -10.83 -16.61 18.82
CA PRO A 453 -10.03 -16.56 17.60
C PRO A 453 -10.70 -17.47 16.56
N VAL A 454 -11.10 -16.93 15.41
CA VAL A 454 -11.86 -17.68 14.38
C VAL A 454 -11.06 -17.93 13.11
N ASP A 455 -10.04 -17.11 12.83
CA ASP A 455 -9.19 -17.23 11.64
C ASP A 455 -7.81 -16.62 11.88
N ALA A 456 -6.85 -16.95 11.02
CA ALA A 456 -5.54 -16.34 11.01
C ALA A 456 -5.00 -16.20 9.59
N ALA A 457 -4.19 -15.17 9.34
CA ALA A 457 -3.49 -14.97 8.08
C ALA A 457 -2.02 -14.62 8.35
N SER A 458 -1.12 -14.90 7.40
CA SER A 458 0.28 -14.51 7.48
C SER A 458 0.66 -13.56 6.33
N ASP A 459 1.47 -12.56 6.63
CA ASP A 459 2.03 -11.65 5.62
C ASP A 459 3.34 -12.19 5.01
N GLU A 460 3.92 -11.45 4.07
CA GLU A 460 5.20 -11.78 3.42
C GLU A 460 6.41 -11.75 4.37
N LYS A 461 6.25 -11.15 5.56
CA LYS A 461 7.27 -11.11 6.62
C LYS A 461 7.05 -12.21 7.65
N ASN A 462 6.08 -13.10 7.42
CA ASN A 462 5.61 -14.14 8.33
C ASN A 462 5.00 -13.61 9.64
N ASN A 463 4.63 -12.33 9.71
CA ASN A 463 3.80 -11.85 10.82
C ASN A 463 2.43 -12.52 10.75
N LEU A 464 1.87 -12.84 11.91
CA LEU A 464 0.60 -13.52 12.04
C LEU A 464 -0.48 -12.52 12.45
N TYR A 465 -1.59 -12.52 11.72
CA TYR A 465 -2.76 -11.71 11.95
C TYR A 465 -3.89 -12.61 12.43
N ILE A 466 -4.24 -12.51 13.71
CA ILE A 466 -5.22 -13.34 14.39
C ILE A 466 -6.55 -12.60 14.42
N LEU A 467 -7.57 -13.12 13.73
CA LEU A 467 -8.92 -12.57 13.77
C LEU A 467 -9.70 -13.15 14.94
N ASP A 468 -10.00 -12.32 15.94
CA ASP A 468 -10.84 -12.70 17.08
C ASP A 468 -12.25 -12.12 16.95
N ALA A 469 -13.25 -13.00 16.80
CA ALA A 469 -14.64 -12.61 16.62
C ALA A 469 -15.34 -12.21 17.93
N GLY A 470 -14.80 -12.61 19.08
CA GLY A 470 -15.29 -12.22 20.40
C GLY A 470 -14.85 -10.80 20.75
N LEU A 471 -13.57 -10.50 20.49
CA LEU A 471 -13.00 -9.16 20.64
C LEU A 471 -13.38 -8.22 19.48
N LYS A 472 -13.77 -8.77 18.32
CA LYS A 472 -14.04 -8.03 17.08
C LYS A 472 -12.81 -7.26 16.60
N LYS A 473 -11.63 -7.86 16.78
CA LYS A 473 -10.33 -7.23 16.50
C LYS A 473 -9.41 -8.21 15.78
N VAL A 474 -8.40 -7.64 15.14
CA VAL A 474 -7.25 -8.39 14.62
C VAL A 474 -6.04 -8.09 15.48
N ILE A 475 -5.44 -9.15 16.03
CA ILE A 475 -4.24 -9.09 16.85
C ILE A 475 -3.07 -9.52 15.98
N VAL A 476 -2.01 -8.73 15.96
CA VAL A 476 -0.83 -8.98 15.13
C VAL A 476 0.30 -9.45 16.02
N THR A 477 0.90 -10.59 15.66
CA THR A 477 2.11 -11.13 16.28
C THR A 477 3.18 -11.35 15.24
N ASP A 478 4.42 -11.53 15.66
CA ASP A 478 5.43 -12.09 14.78
C ASP A 478 5.21 -13.60 14.58
N GLN A 479 6.09 -14.22 13.79
CA GLN A 479 6.05 -15.66 13.51
C GLN A 479 6.27 -16.57 14.74
N SER A 480 6.79 -16.04 15.85
CA SER A 480 7.02 -16.77 17.11
C SER A 480 5.88 -16.60 18.12
N GLY A 481 4.87 -15.79 17.78
CA GLY A 481 3.73 -15.53 18.64
C GLY A 481 3.87 -14.31 19.54
N LYS A 482 4.94 -13.54 19.40
CA LYS A 482 5.12 -12.31 20.16
C LYS A 482 4.19 -11.22 19.64
N TYR A 483 3.46 -10.61 20.55
CA TYR A 483 2.59 -9.47 20.26
C TYR A 483 3.35 -8.30 19.62
N LEU A 484 2.84 -7.81 18.50
CA LEU A 484 3.33 -6.61 17.80
C LEU A 484 2.36 -5.45 17.94
N SER A 485 1.09 -5.66 17.60
CA SER A 485 0.06 -4.61 17.61
C SER A 485 -1.35 -5.18 17.62
N THR A 486 -2.34 -4.31 17.81
CA THR A 486 -3.75 -4.64 17.59
C THR A 486 -4.36 -3.60 16.67
N TRP A 487 -5.17 -4.03 15.70
CA TRP A 487 -5.90 -3.08 14.86
C TRP A 487 -6.94 -2.31 15.68
N ASP A 488 -7.16 -1.06 15.29
CA ASP A 488 -8.17 -0.22 15.90
C ASP A 488 -9.59 -0.63 15.48
N ASP A 489 -10.58 0.13 15.95
CA ASP A 489 -11.99 -0.13 15.64
C ASP A 489 -12.47 0.56 14.34
N SER A 490 -11.56 1.04 13.47
CA SER A 490 -11.89 1.80 12.25
C SER A 490 -12.81 1.04 11.28
N GLY A 491 -12.77 -0.30 11.31
CA GLY A 491 -13.65 -1.16 10.52
C GLY A 491 -15.02 -1.46 11.14
N ALA A 492 -15.22 -1.17 12.43
CA ALA A 492 -16.42 -1.48 13.22
C ALA A 492 -16.94 -2.92 12.97
N LEU A 493 -16.09 -3.92 13.20
CA LEU A 493 -16.44 -5.33 12.99
C LEU A 493 -17.61 -5.74 13.88
N ALA A 494 -18.60 -6.43 13.32
CA ALA A 494 -19.81 -6.88 14.01
C ALA A 494 -19.72 -8.36 14.38
N SER A 495 -19.53 -9.24 13.40
CA SER A 495 -19.28 -10.67 13.58
C SER A 495 -18.33 -11.13 12.47
N PRO A 496 -17.02 -10.86 12.60
CA PRO A 496 -16.08 -11.25 11.57
C PRO A 496 -15.93 -12.78 11.55
N ALA A 497 -15.76 -13.34 10.35
CA ALA A 497 -15.80 -14.79 10.12
C ALA A 497 -14.53 -15.34 9.45
N SER A 498 -13.88 -14.54 8.60
CA SER A 498 -12.67 -14.95 7.88
C SER A 498 -11.78 -13.74 7.59
N LEU A 499 -10.48 -13.98 7.54
CA LEU A 499 -9.41 -13.02 7.25
C LEU A 499 -8.47 -13.62 6.20
N VAL A 500 -8.23 -12.91 5.10
CA VAL A 500 -7.29 -13.33 4.06
C VAL A 500 -6.34 -12.19 3.68
N TYR A 501 -5.07 -12.53 3.47
CA TYR A 501 -4.04 -11.64 2.93
C TYR A 501 -3.92 -11.85 1.42
N ASP A 502 -3.81 -10.78 0.64
CA ASP A 502 -3.69 -10.89 -0.83
C ASP A 502 -2.25 -11.03 -1.35
N GLY A 503 -1.25 -11.03 -0.47
CA GLY A 503 0.16 -11.05 -0.91
C GLY A 503 0.64 -9.71 -1.46
N LYS A 504 -0.16 -8.64 -1.35
CA LYS A 504 0.09 -7.33 -1.97
C LYS A 504 -0.21 -6.18 -1.00
N GLY A 505 -0.04 -6.40 0.31
CA GLY A 505 -0.15 -5.40 1.37
C GLY A 505 -1.55 -5.17 1.97
N PHE A 506 -2.58 -5.90 1.54
CA PHE A 506 -3.94 -5.70 2.04
C PHE A 506 -4.61 -6.98 2.54
N PHE A 507 -5.47 -6.79 3.51
CA PHE A 507 -6.25 -7.81 4.17
C PHE A 507 -7.73 -7.62 3.90
N TYR A 508 -8.45 -8.72 3.75
CA TYR A 508 -9.89 -8.73 3.54
C TYR A 508 -10.53 -9.50 4.68
N VAL A 509 -11.48 -8.86 5.35
CA VAL A 509 -12.28 -9.45 6.42
C VAL A 509 -13.70 -9.62 5.92
N LEU A 510 -14.19 -10.86 5.94
CA LEU A 510 -15.61 -11.11 5.79
C LEU A 510 -16.31 -10.93 7.14
N ASP A 511 -17.19 -9.94 7.22
CA ASP A 511 -18.04 -9.69 8.38
C ASP A 511 -19.46 -10.16 8.09
N LYS A 512 -19.79 -11.37 8.59
CA LYS A 512 -21.12 -11.96 8.40
C LYS A 512 -22.21 -11.25 9.22
N GLY A 513 -21.84 -10.52 10.27
CA GLY A 513 -22.77 -9.70 11.04
C GLY A 513 -23.19 -8.45 10.28
N ALA A 514 -22.25 -7.85 9.55
CA ALA A 514 -22.48 -6.71 8.68
C ALA A 514 -22.89 -7.08 7.25
N TYR A 515 -22.81 -8.36 6.86
CA TYR A 515 -23.02 -8.85 5.49
C TYR A 515 -22.12 -8.14 4.47
N SER A 516 -20.85 -7.91 4.85
CA SER A 516 -19.90 -7.12 4.06
C SER A 516 -18.52 -7.74 4.04
N VAL A 517 -17.75 -7.39 3.01
CA VAL A 517 -16.30 -7.60 2.96
C VAL A 517 -15.63 -6.25 3.19
N LYS A 518 -14.72 -6.19 4.16
CA LYS A 518 -13.99 -4.98 4.57
C LYS A 518 -12.51 -5.15 4.26
N ILE A 519 -11.86 -4.07 3.83
CA ILE A 519 -10.45 -4.08 3.39
C ILE A 519 -9.63 -3.20 4.32
N PHE A 520 -8.47 -3.72 4.71
CA PHE A 520 -7.52 -3.05 5.60
C PHE A 520 -6.12 -3.12 4.99
N ASP A 521 -5.28 -2.13 5.31
CA ASP A 521 -3.84 -2.27 5.08
C ASP A 521 -3.17 -3.08 6.20
N ALA A 522 -1.88 -3.38 6.06
CA ALA A 522 -1.11 -4.15 7.05
C ALA A 522 -1.07 -3.50 8.46
N GLY A 523 -1.26 -2.18 8.55
CA GLY A 523 -1.35 -1.44 9.81
C GLY A 523 -2.75 -1.45 10.44
N GLY A 524 -3.74 -2.05 9.77
CA GLY A 524 -5.12 -2.13 10.25
C GLY A 524 -5.98 -0.93 9.90
N ARG A 525 -5.53 -0.04 9.02
CA ARG A 525 -6.33 1.13 8.61
C ARG A 525 -7.38 0.69 7.60
N PHE A 526 -8.65 0.95 7.91
CA PHE A 526 -9.78 0.69 7.02
C PHE A 526 -9.66 1.43 5.68
N GLN A 527 -9.91 0.72 4.58
CA GLN A 527 -9.78 1.23 3.21
C GLN A 527 -11.12 1.27 2.45
N ALA A 528 -11.93 0.22 2.57
CA ALA A 528 -13.19 0.09 1.86
C ALA A 528 -14.09 -0.99 2.47
N SER A 529 -15.39 -0.91 2.18
CA SER A 529 -16.38 -1.91 2.51
C SER A 529 -17.30 -2.14 1.32
N PHE A 530 -17.65 -3.40 1.08
CA PHE A 530 -18.54 -3.81 -0.02
C PHE A 530 -19.64 -4.73 0.48
N PHE A 531 -20.75 -4.72 -0.26
CA PHE A 531 -21.93 -5.55 -0.06
C PHE A 531 -22.77 -5.17 1.16
N ALA A 532 -24.00 -5.69 1.14
CA ALA A 532 -24.91 -5.65 2.25
C ALA A 532 -25.86 -6.86 2.17
N ARG A 533 -26.76 -6.94 3.15
CA ARG A 533 -27.70 -8.03 3.31
C ARG A 533 -28.68 -8.12 2.13
N GLY A 534 -28.74 -9.28 1.50
CA GLY A 534 -29.77 -9.60 0.52
C GLY A 534 -29.44 -10.86 -0.29
N ALA A 535 -30.39 -11.30 -1.11
CA ALA A 535 -30.27 -12.55 -1.88
C ALA A 535 -29.94 -12.31 -3.37
N GLY A 536 -29.89 -11.05 -3.81
CA GLY A 536 -29.53 -10.68 -5.17
C GLY A 536 -28.08 -11.07 -5.51
N ASP A 537 -27.73 -11.06 -6.79
CA ASP A 537 -26.40 -11.46 -7.27
C ASP A 537 -25.26 -10.52 -6.84
N ARG A 538 -25.58 -9.38 -6.21
CA ARG A 538 -24.63 -8.35 -5.73
C ARG A 538 -24.79 -8.07 -4.24
N GLU A 539 -25.45 -8.98 -3.54
CA GLU A 539 -25.78 -8.91 -2.12
C GLU A 539 -25.35 -10.22 -1.45
N LEU A 540 -25.25 -10.22 -0.12
CA LEU A 540 -24.87 -11.40 0.65
C LEU A 540 -26.00 -11.87 1.56
N SER A 541 -26.26 -13.17 1.55
CA SER A 541 -27.30 -13.85 2.32
C SER A 541 -26.65 -14.91 3.20
N ALA A 542 -26.25 -14.52 4.41
CA ALA A 542 -25.53 -15.36 5.37
C ALA A 542 -24.18 -15.90 4.84
N PRO A 543 -23.25 -14.99 4.48
CA PRO A 543 -21.93 -15.39 4.01
C PRO A 543 -21.13 -16.06 5.14
N GLN A 544 -20.36 -17.09 4.80
CA GLN A 544 -19.64 -17.93 5.78
C GLN A 544 -18.12 -17.77 5.70
N PHE A 545 -17.57 -17.68 4.49
CA PHE A 545 -16.12 -17.67 4.28
C PHE A 545 -15.74 -16.87 3.04
N LEU A 546 -14.52 -16.35 3.05
CA LEU A 546 -13.93 -15.57 1.96
C LEU A 546 -12.58 -16.17 1.60
N ALA A 547 -12.34 -16.37 0.31
CA ALA A 547 -11.03 -16.69 -0.22
C ALA A 547 -10.62 -15.64 -1.27
N TYR A 548 -9.32 -15.47 -1.43
CA TYR A 548 -8.74 -14.56 -2.42
C TYR A 548 -7.80 -15.34 -3.35
N GLY A 549 -7.85 -15.03 -4.65
CA GLY A 549 -6.96 -15.60 -5.64
C GLY A 549 -7.10 -14.91 -6.99
N GLY A 550 -5.99 -14.58 -7.65
CA GLY A 550 -6.01 -14.00 -9.00
C GLY A 550 -6.74 -12.66 -9.13
N ASP A 551 -6.55 -11.74 -8.17
CA ASP A 551 -7.26 -10.45 -8.10
C ASP A 551 -8.80 -10.60 -8.03
N ARG A 552 -9.26 -11.73 -7.49
CA ARG A 552 -10.67 -12.02 -7.26
C ARG A 552 -10.93 -12.42 -5.82
N ILE A 553 -12.12 -12.07 -5.35
CA ILE A 553 -12.67 -12.58 -4.10
C ILE A 553 -13.75 -13.60 -4.39
N HIS A 554 -13.73 -14.69 -3.62
CA HIS A 554 -14.67 -15.79 -3.72
C HIS A 554 -15.38 -15.94 -2.38
N ILE A 555 -16.70 -15.80 -2.38
CA ILE A 555 -17.50 -15.75 -1.15
C ILE A 555 -18.41 -16.97 -1.11
N ALA A 556 -18.30 -17.76 -0.05
CA ALA A 556 -19.27 -18.79 0.31
C ALA A 556 -20.53 -18.15 0.89
N ASP A 557 -21.54 -17.95 0.06
CA ASP A 557 -22.80 -17.28 0.40
C ASP A 557 -23.88 -18.33 0.70
N ALA A 558 -23.79 -18.96 1.87
CA ALA A 558 -24.53 -20.18 2.19
C ALA A 558 -26.05 -20.01 2.20
N GLY A 559 -26.56 -18.85 2.62
CA GLY A 559 -28.00 -18.57 2.62
C GLY A 559 -28.57 -18.27 1.23
N ALA A 560 -27.74 -17.97 0.23
CA ALA A 560 -28.11 -17.97 -1.18
C ALA A 560 -27.76 -19.30 -1.88
N GLY A 561 -27.14 -20.25 -1.18
CA GLY A 561 -26.78 -21.57 -1.71
C GLY A 561 -25.74 -21.52 -2.83
N ARG A 562 -24.78 -20.58 -2.77
CA ARG A 562 -23.82 -20.34 -3.87
C ARG A 562 -22.43 -20.00 -3.36
N ILE A 563 -21.45 -20.19 -4.25
CA ILE A 563 -20.16 -19.51 -4.20
C ILE A 563 -20.19 -18.44 -5.28
N VAL A 564 -19.94 -17.19 -4.92
CA VAL A 564 -19.99 -16.04 -5.83
C VAL A 564 -18.62 -15.39 -5.91
N THR A 565 -18.20 -15.04 -7.13
CA THR A 565 -16.87 -14.48 -7.41
C THR A 565 -16.99 -13.05 -7.92
N PHE A 566 -16.15 -12.15 -7.44
CA PHE A 566 -16.08 -10.76 -7.89
C PHE A 566 -14.64 -10.38 -8.23
N ASP A 567 -14.48 -9.58 -9.29
CA ASP A 567 -13.20 -8.96 -9.62
C ASP A 567 -12.99 -7.78 -8.67
N ILE A 568 -11.83 -7.73 -8.03
CA ILE A 568 -11.46 -6.65 -7.13
C ILE A 568 -10.25 -5.91 -7.66
N SER A 569 -10.24 -4.59 -7.53
CA SER A 569 -9.18 -3.78 -8.11
C SER A 569 -8.87 -2.56 -7.27
N TYR A 570 -7.57 -2.29 -7.16
CA TYR A 570 -7.06 -1.05 -6.61
C TYR A 570 -7.09 0.03 -7.70
N ILE A 571 -7.54 1.23 -7.35
CA ILE A 571 -7.53 2.44 -8.16
C ILE A 571 -6.26 3.21 -7.80
N PRO A 572 -5.24 3.24 -8.69
CA PRO A 572 -3.99 3.90 -8.41
C PRO A 572 -4.15 5.39 -8.10
N GLU A 573 -3.23 5.90 -7.29
CA GLU A 573 -3.06 7.34 -7.12
C GLU A 573 -2.56 7.98 -8.42
N ALA A 574 -2.87 9.27 -8.59
CA ALA A 574 -2.32 10.04 -9.68
C ALA A 574 -0.78 10.06 -9.57
N PRO A 575 -0.05 9.84 -10.69
CA PRO A 575 1.39 10.02 -10.70
C PRO A 575 1.81 11.41 -10.17
N ALA A 576 2.79 11.44 -9.28
CA ALA A 576 3.28 12.69 -8.70
C ALA A 576 4.19 13.44 -9.69
N ASP A 577 4.35 14.75 -9.47
CA ASP A 577 5.27 15.62 -10.22
C ASP A 577 5.08 15.53 -11.76
N PHE A 578 3.83 15.45 -12.21
CA PHE A 578 3.51 15.45 -13.64
C PHE A 578 3.83 16.79 -14.27
N ALA A 579 4.82 16.81 -15.16
CA ALA A 579 5.25 17.98 -15.90
C ALA A 579 5.01 17.77 -17.40
N ALA A 580 4.61 18.86 -18.07
CA ALA A 580 4.62 18.96 -19.52
C ALA A 580 5.46 20.16 -19.92
N GLU A 581 6.51 19.92 -20.68
CA GLU A 581 7.47 20.95 -21.09
C GLU A 581 7.59 20.94 -22.61
N ALA A 582 7.78 22.14 -23.18
CA ALA A 582 8.11 22.27 -24.59
C ALA A 582 9.41 21.49 -24.86
N GLY A 583 9.30 20.42 -25.64
CA GLY A 583 10.43 19.56 -26.00
C GLY A 583 11.01 19.95 -27.37
N GLY A 584 12.15 19.37 -27.75
CA GLY A 584 12.82 19.72 -29.01
C GLY A 584 12.01 19.44 -30.29
N LYS A 585 11.04 18.50 -30.27
CA LYS A 585 10.16 18.15 -31.40
C LYS A 585 8.68 17.99 -31.01
N GLY A 586 8.22 18.67 -29.97
CA GLY A 586 6.85 18.52 -29.48
C GLY A 586 6.73 18.87 -28.00
N VAL A 587 6.13 17.97 -27.21
CA VAL A 587 6.02 18.14 -25.76
C VAL A 587 6.57 16.91 -25.04
N LYS A 588 7.48 17.14 -24.08
CA LYS A 588 8.00 16.11 -23.19
C LYS A 588 7.17 16.05 -21.92
N LEU A 589 6.77 14.84 -21.53
CA LEU A 589 6.00 14.57 -20.33
C LEU A 589 6.83 13.69 -19.38
N SER A 590 6.80 14.00 -18.10
CA SER A 590 7.47 13.21 -17.05
C SER A 590 6.67 13.22 -15.75
N TRP A 591 6.81 12.17 -14.97
CA TRP A 591 6.21 12.04 -13.64
C TRP A 591 7.05 11.12 -12.75
N LYS A 592 6.75 11.08 -11.46
CA LYS A 592 7.25 10.07 -10.52
C LYS A 592 6.30 8.86 -10.47
N PRO A 593 6.83 7.65 -10.26
CA PRO A 593 5.99 6.47 -10.13
C PRO A 593 5.08 6.59 -8.90
N ALA A 594 3.83 6.13 -8.99
CA ALA A 594 2.94 6.05 -7.84
C ALA A 594 3.34 4.82 -6.99
N GLY A 595 3.39 4.97 -5.66
CA GLY A 595 4.20 4.13 -4.77
C GLY A 595 3.64 2.77 -4.39
N ASN A 596 3.16 1.92 -5.32
CA ASN A 596 2.84 0.54 -4.97
C ASN A 596 3.08 -0.51 -6.08
N ASP A 597 3.27 -1.76 -5.65
CA ASP A 597 3.48 -2.94 -6.51
C ASP A 597 2.22 -3.36 -7.29
N ARG A 598 1.14 -2.56 -7.23
CA ARG A 598 -0.11 -2.78 -7.95
C ARG A 598 -0.21 -1.96 -9.22
N ILE A 599 0.83 -1.25 -9.63
CA ILE A 599 0.85 -0.47 -10.87
C ILE A 599 1.51 -1.28 -11.98
N LYS A 600 0.80 -1.45 -13.09
CA LYS A 600 1.28 -2.10 -14.31
C LYS A 600 1.94 -1.12 -15.28
N GLY A 601 1.50 0.13 -15.29
CA GLY A 601 1.99 1.18 -16.20
C GLY A 601 1.15 2.45 -16.13
N TYR A 602 1.22 3.30 -17.16
CA TYR A 602 0.61 4.63 -17.20
C TYR A 602 -0.07 4.89 -18.54
N LYS A 603 -1.27 5.48 -18.51
CA LYS A 603 -1.94 6.05 -19.69
C LYS A 603 -1.72 7.55 -19.74
N VAL A 604 -1.43 8.07 -20.93
CA VAL A 604 -1.18 9.49 -21.20
C VAL A 604 -2.28 10.03 -22.12
N PHE A 605 -2.78 11.23 -21.82
CA PHE A 605 -3.87 11.85 -22.56
C PHE A 605 -3.53 13.28 -22.97
N ARG A 606 -4.12 13.73 -24.09
CA ARG A 606 -4.00 15.09 -24.62
C ARG A 606 -5.37 15.69 -24.96
N SER A 607 -5.50 16.99 -24.77
CA SER A 607 -6.63 17.82 -25.22
C SER A 607 -6.10 19.14 -25.80
N PRO A 608 -6.83 19.81 -26.72
CA PRO A 608 -6.57 21.21 -27.08
C PRO A 608 -6.59 22.15 -25.86
N ALA A 609 -5.83 23.24 -25.90
CA ALA A 609 -5.74 24.24 -24.81
C ALA A 609 -7.01 25.05 -24.56
N GLU A 610 -7.80 25.33 -25.61
CA GLU A 610 -9.04 26.10 -25.54
C GLU A 610 -10.22 25.30 -24.94
N GLY A 611 -10.01 24.02 -24.65
CA GLY A 611 -11.09 23.11 -24.29
C GLY A 611 -11.38 22.12 -25.41
N GLY A 612 -11.71 20.87 -25.06
CA GLY A 612 -11.95 19.80 -26.01
C GLY A 612 -11.98 18.43 -25.35
N LYS A 613 -12.38 17.40 -26.11
CA LYS A 613 -12.35 16.01 -25.63
C LYS A 613 -10.90 15.56 -25.42
N TRP A 614 -10.67 14.87 -24.31
CA TRP A 614 -9.39 14.19 -24.06
C TRP A 614 -9.25 12.97 -24.97
N ALA A 615 -8.11 12.84 -25.63
CA ALA A 615 -7.73 11.66 -26.40
C ALA A 615 -6.60 10.92 -25.68
N GLU A 616 -6.68 9.58 -25.64
CA GLU A 616 -5.56 8.74 -25.20
C GLU A 616 -4.44 8.81 -26.24
N LEU A 617 -3.23 9.18 -25.80
CA LEU A 617 -2.05 9.23 -26.64
C LEU A 617 -1.26 7.92 -26.61
N ALA A 618 -1.06 7.37 -25.40
CA ALA A 618 -0.20 6.21 -25.22
C ALA A 618 -0.45 5.49 -23.89
N TYR A 619 -0.03 4.22 -23.88
CA TYR A 619 0.25 3.44 -22.67
C TYR A 619 1.77 3.21 -22.58
N THR A 620 2.37 3.42 -21.40
CA THR A 620 3.81 3.25 -21.16
C THR A 620 4.07 2.70 -19.77
N GLU A 621 5.06 1.81 -19.63
CA GLU A 621 5.53 1.34 -18.32
C GLU A 621 6.59 2.27 -17.71
N LYS A 622 7.12 3.20 -18.53
CA LYS A 622 8.09 4.23 -18.10
C LYS A 622 7.37 5.42 -17.47
N THR A 623 8.09 6.18 -16.66
CA THR A 623 7.57 7.38 -15.99
C THR A 623 7.76 8.67 -16.81
N SER A 624 7.83 8.52 -18.13
CA SER A 624 7.98 9.62 -19.09
C SER A 624 7.43 9.22 -20.46
N TYR A 625 6.97 10.22 -21.22
CA TYR A 625 6.49 10.05 -22.59
C TYR A 625 6.78 11.31 -23.43
N GLU A 626 7.08 11.14 -24.71
CA GLU A 626 7.30 12.26 -25.64
C GLU A 626 6.16 12.30 -26.67
N ASP A 627 5.38 13.38 -26.66
CA ASP A 627 4.38 13.65 -27.69
C ASP A 627 5.03 14.41 -28.86
N ALA A 628 5.62 13.64 -29.78
CA ALA A 628 6.21 14.16 -31.01
C ALA A 628 5.16 14.66 -32.03
N SER A 629 3.86 14.47 -31.77
CA SER A 629 2.77 14.89 -32.66
C SER A 629 2.17 16.24 -32.30
N ALA A 630 2.70 16.92 -31.28
CA ALA A 630 2.24 18.25 -30.87
C ALA A 630 2.71 19.33 -31.85
N GLU A 631 1.77 20.08 -32.43
CA GLU A 631 2.07 21.14 -33.39
C GLU A 631 2.76 22.35 -32.75
N ALA A 632 3.74 22.91 -33.45
CA ALA A 632 4.51 24.07 -33.00
C ALA A 632 3.62 25.30 -32.77
N GLY A 633 3.78 25.95 -31.61
CA GLY A 633 2.98 27.11 -31.19
C GLY A 633 1.55 26.76 -30.75
N VAL A 634 1.08 25.53 -30.98
CA VAL A 634 -0.25 25.08 -30.54
C VAL A 634 -0.14 24.60 -29.10
N SER A 635 -0.93 25.22 -28.22
CA SER A 635 -1.01 24.82 -26.83
C SER A 635 -1.91 23.61 -26.63
N TYR A 636 -1.41 22.62 -25.91
CA TYR A 636 -2.15 21.44 -25.50
C TYR A 636 -2.18 21.32 -23.98
N ARG A 637 -3.16 20.57 -23.49
CA ARG A 637 -3.27 20.13 -22.10
C ARG A 637 -2.98 18.64 -22.07
N TYR A 638 -2.19 18.22 -21.08
CA TYR A 638 -1.81 16.84 -20.85
C TYR A 638 -2.22 16.40 -19.45
N ARG A 639 -2.48 15.10 -19.33
CA ARG A 639 -2.63 14.41 -18.04
C ARG A 639 -2.19 12.96 -18.18
N ALA A 640 -1.74 12.35 -17.10
CA ALA A 640 -1.48 10.91 -17.05
C ALA A 640 -2.36 10.24 -15.99
N ALA A 641 -2.48 8.92 -16.04
CA ALA A 641 -3.06 8.11 -14.98
C ALA A 641 -2.26 6.82 -14.84
N ALA A 642 -1.92 6.42 -13.62
CA ALA A 642 -1.37 5.09 -13.36
C ALA A 642 -2.45 4.03 -13.63
N VAL A 643 -2.05 2.82 -14.00
CA VAL A 643 -2.95 1.71 -14.33
C VAL A 643 -2.64 0.54 -13.42
N SER A 644 -3.65 -0.02 -12.77
CA SER A 644 -3.44 -1.13 -11.85
C SER A 644 -3.08 -2.43 -12.56
N THR A 645 -2.62 -3.44 -11.82
CA THR A 645 -2.37 -4.81 -12.34
C THR A 645 -3.61 -5.42 -13.01
N ALA A 646 -4.79 -5.05 -12.54
CA ALA A 646 -6.08 -5.45 -13.11
C ALA A 646 -6.53 -4.59 -14.31
N GLY A 647 -5.72 -3.60 -14.73
CA GLY A 647 -5.99 -2.76 -15.90
C GLY A 647 -6.88 -1.55 -15.65
N PHE A 648 -7.20 -1.23 -14.39
CA PHE A 648 -8.02 -0.06 -14.07
C PHE A 648 -7.16 1.21 -14.04
N PRO A 649 -7.50 2.24 -14.84
CA PRO A 649 -6.84 3.54 -14.73
C PRO A 649 -7.19 4.18 -13.38
N GLY A 650 -6.18 4.79 -12.76
CA GLY A 650 -6.26 5.53 -11.51
C GLY A 650 -6.67 6.98 -11.72
N GLU A 651 -6.43 7.79 -10.71
CA GLU A 651 -6.67 9.23 -10.81
C GLU A 651 -5.77 9.87 -11.87
N TYR A 652 -6.32 10.87 -12.54
CA TYR A 652 -5.54 11.68 -13.45
C TYR A 652 -4.66 12.65 -12.66
N THR A 653 -3.44 12.87 -13.15
CA THR A 653 -2.59 13.97 -12.70
C THR A 653 -3.31 15.31 -12.88
N GLN A 654 -2.83 16.33 -12.17
CA GLN A 654 -3.19 17.70 -12.55
C GLN A 654 -2.83 17.94 -14.02
N THR A 655 -3.62 18.80 -14.67
CA THR A 655 -3.41 19.09 -16.08
C THR A 655 -2.19 19.98 -16.24
N ALA A 656 -1.20 19.51 -16.99
CA ALA A 656 -0.05 20.31 -17.37
C ALA A 656 -0.32 20.90 -18.77
N LYS A 657 -0.01 22.18 -18.96
CA LYS A 657 -0.13 22.85 -20.26
C LYS A 657 1.25 23.05 -20.85
N ALA A 658 1.40 22.68 -22.11
CA ALA A 658 2.59 23.00 -22.88
C ALA A 658 2.18 23.29 -24.32
N ALA A 659 2.79 24.32 -24.90
CA ALA A 659 2.76 24.48 -26.34
C ALA A 659 3.75 23.51 -26.97
N GLY A 660 3.37 22.92 -28.10
CA GLY A 660 4.38 22.31 -28.97
C GLY A 660 5.41 23.39 -29.27
N ALA A 661 6.69 23.09 -29.04
CA ALA A 661 7.73 24.10 -29.17
C ALA A 661 7.72 24.69 -30.59
N GLY A 662 7.46 25.99 -30.70
CA GLY A 662 7.72 26.81 -31.89
C GLY A 662 8.87 27.75 -31.60
N LYS A 663 9.83 27.85 -32.54
CA LYS A 663 11.03 28.70 -32.39
C LYS A 663 10.64 30.15 -32.08
N ALA A 664 11.07 30.71 -30.94
CA ALA A 664 11.81 31.99 -30.82
C ALA A 664 11.72 32.70 -29.45
N GLU A 665 12.90 33.07 -28.96
CA GLU A 665 13.37 34.31 -28.30
C GLU A 665 12.39 35.42 -27.84
N ALA A 666 12.67 35.97 -26.64
CA ALA A 666 12.59 37.41 -26.37
C ALA A 666 13.63 37.87 -25.33
N ALA A 667 14.27 39.02 -25.58
CA ALA A 667 15.40 39.61 -24.85
C ALA A 667 15.04 40.91 -24.09
N ARG A 668 15.92 41.36 -23.16
CA ARG A 668 16.17 42.77 -22.71
C ARG A 668 17.24 42.82 -21.58
N PRO A 669 17.93 43.96 -21.31
CA PRO A 669 18.78 44.81 -22.15
C PRO A 669 20.24 44.97 -21.60
N ALA A 670 21.08 45.65 -22.38
CA ALA A 670 22.55 45.64 -22.40
C ALA A 670 23.32 46.32 -21.24
N ALA A 671 24.58 45.88 -21.06
CA ALA A 671 25.62 46.59 -20.29
C ALA A 671 26.94 46.75 -21.09
N ALA A 672 27.38 48.01 -21.17
CA ALA A 672 28.69 48.62 -21.49
C ALA A 672 29.70 47.93 -22.44
N ALA A 673 30.03 48.65 -23.51
CA ALA A 673 30.99 48.30 -24.56
C ALA A 673 32.48 48.42 -24.13
N ARG A 674 33.32 47.54 -24.72
CA ARG A 674 34.80 47.64 -24.76
C ARG A 674 35.30 47.68 -26.22
N ASP A 675 36.52 48.21 -26.41
CA ASP A 675 37.16 48.67 -27.67
C ASP A 675 37.13 47.65 -28.84
N PRO A 676 36.72 48.02 -30.08
CA PRO A 676 36.23 47.06 -31.09
C PRO A 676 37.29 46.41 -32.00
N ARG A 677 38.59 46.59 -31.76
CA ARG A 677 39.58 46.33 -32.81
C ARG A 677 40.29 44.97 -32.79
N ASN A 678 40.01 44.08 -31.84
CA ASN A 678 40.52 42.69 -31.91
C ASN A 678 39.81 41.72 -30.95
N VAL A 679 38.48 41.61 -31.03
CA VAL A 679 37.68 40.79 -30.11
C VAL A 679 36.87 39.78 -30.93
N SER A 680 36.84 38.51 -30.52
CA SER A 680 36.10 37.48 -31.27
C SER A 680 34.59 37.79 -31.21
N PRO A 681 33.81 37.59 -32.29
CA PRO A 681 32.39 37.95 -32.32
C PRO A 681 31.57 37.32 -31.19
N VAL A 682 31.91 36.09 -30.80
CA VAL A 682 31.42 35.42 -29.58
C VAL A 682 32.62 34.85 -28.82
N GLU A 683 32.70 35.07 -27.51
CA GLU A 683 33.82 34.66 -26.65
C GLU A 683 33.35 33.80 -25.47
N ILE A 684 34.27 32.97 -24.96
CA ILE A 684 34.10 32.14 -23.77
C ILE A 684 34.98 32.71 -22.66
N GLU A 685 34.37 33.12 -21.57
CA GLU A 685 35.04 33.50 -20.33
C GLU A 685 34.77 32.40 -19.29
N ALA A 686 35.76 31.58 -18.94
CA ALA A 686 35.57 30.61 -17.85
C ALA A 686 35.58 31.33 -16.50
N THR A 687 34.43 31.36 -15.82
CA THR A 687 34.21 32.10 -14.57
C THR A 687 34.54 31.24 -13.34
N GLU A 688 34.13 29.97 -13.31
CA GLU A 688 34.41 29.02 -12.22
C GLU A 688 34.59 27.60 -12.80
N LEU A 689 35.82 27.10 -12.91
CA LEU A 689 36.11 25.70 -13.27
C LEU A 689 36.74 25.01 -12.06
N ASP A 690 35.96 24.19 -11.36
CA ASP A 690 36.37 23.49 -10.13
C ASP A 690 37.24 22.25 -10.43
N TYR A 691 37.77 21.64 -9.36
CA TYR A 691 38.43 20.35 -9.42
C TYR A 691 37.43 19.23 -9.75
N ILE A 692 37.85 18.28 -10.60
CA ILE A 692 37.07 17.06 -10.88
C ILE A 692 37.56 15.94 -9.98
N PHE A 693 36.68 15.39 -9.14
CA PHE A 693 36.97 14.21 -8.32
C PHE A 693 36.71 12.95 -9.15
N SER A 694 37.77 12.20 -9.44
CA SER A 694 37.68 10.95 -10.22
C SER A 694 36.71 9.93 -9.61
N ALA A 695 36.69 9.77 -8.29
CA ALA A 695 35.75 8.88 -7.60
C ALA A 695 34.27 9.34 -7.68
N SER A 696 34.02 10.64 -7.88
CA SER A 696 32.66 11.21 -8.00
C SER A 696 32.22 11.39 -9.45
N TYR A 697 32.88 10.75 -10.43
CA TYR A 697 32.67 11.03 -11.85
C TYR A 697 31.21 10.92 -12.31
N LYS A 698 30.43 10.00 -11.71
CA LYS A 698 29.00 9.81 -12.01
C LYS A 698 28.12 10.97 -11.58
N ARG A 699 28.51 11.71 -10.52
CA ARG A 699 27.81 12.91 -10.05
C ARG A 699 27.75 13.98 -11.14
N TYR A 700 28.74 14.03 -12.03
CA TYR A 700 28.80 15.07 -13.07
C TYR A 700 27.84 14.84 -14.25
N LEU A 701 27.10 13.73 -14.26
CA LEU A 701 26.00 13.48 -15.18
C LEU A 701 24.81 14.42 -14.90
N ASN A 702 24.59 14.77 -13.64
CA ASN A 702 23.44 15.54 -13.17
C ASN A 702 23.80 16.72 -12.25
N LYS A 703 25.09 16.97 -12.01
CA LYS A 703 25.63 18.19 -11.39
C LYS A 703 26.73 18.79 -12.25
N PRO A 704 26.86 20.12 -12.34
CA PRO A 704 27.89 20.73 -13.17
C PRO A 704 29.30 20.49 -12.60
N VAL A 705 30.28 20.35 -13.51
CA VAL A 705 31.73 20.39 -13.19
C VAL A 705 32.25 21.83 -12.99
N GLY A 706 31.47 22.82 -13.42
CA GLY A 706 31.80 24.24 -13.34
C GLY A 706 30.85 25.08 -14.18
N ARG A 707 31.09 26.40 -14.20
CA ARG A 707 30.31 27.38 -14.98
C ARG A 707 31.22 28.23 -15.88
N ILE A 708 30.67 28.61 -17.03
CA ILE A 708 31.31 29.55 -17.96
C ILE A 708 30.35 30.66 -18.34
N ALA A 709 30.89 31.80 -18.75
CA ALA A 709 30.16 32.88 -19.38
C ALA A 709 30.43 32.89 -20.89
N VAL A 710 29.37 32.98 -21.69
CA VAL A 710 29.45 33.19 -23.14
C VAL A 710 29.04 34.64 -23.42
N ARG A 711 29.90 35.40 -24.09
CA ARG A 711 29.69 36.82 -24.41
C ARG A 711 29.55 37.00 -25.92
N ASN A 712 28.51 37.69 -26.35
CA ASN A 712 28.38 38.17 -27.73
C ASN A 712 28.95 39.60 -27.82
N ASN A 713 30.03 39.80 -28.57
CA ASN A 713 30.68 41.10 -28.73
C ASN A 713 30.16 41.89 -29.95
N THR A 714 29.18 41.38 -30.69
CA THR A 714 28.63 42.04 -31.88
C THR A 714 27.34 42.79 -31.60
N ASP A 715 26.89 43.54 -32.60
CA ASP A 715 25.57 44.19 -32.62
C ASP A 715 24.47 43.29 -33.24
N LYS A 716 24.81 42.05 -33.63
CA LYS A 716 23.88 41.03 -34.15
C LYS A 716 23.50 40.04 -33.04
N ALA A 717 22.30 39.48 -33.07
CA ALA A 717 21.91 38.38 -32.20
C ALA A 717 22.30 37.03 -32.84
N PHE A 718 22.69 36.05 -32.03
CA PHE A 718 22.95 34.68 -32.48
C PHE A 718 21.98 33.71 -31.81
N SER A 719 21.34 32.86 -32.61
CA SER A 719 20.44 31.82 -32.12
C SER A 719 21.06 30.43 -32.28
N ASN A 720 20.64 29.49 -31.44
CA ASN A 720 21.17 28.12 -31.41
C ASN A 720 22.70 28.07 -31.25
N VAL A 721 23.23 28.89 -30.35
CA VAL A 721 24.65 28.91 -30.04
C VAL A 721 24.97 27.63 -29.29
N LYS A 722 25.73 26.74 -29.92
CA LYS A 722 26.11 25.44 -29.36
C LYS A 722 27.37 25.61 -28.53
N ILE A 723 27.26 25.39 -27.22
CA ILE A 723 28.40 25.22 -26.31
C ILE A 723 28.72 23.74 -26.26
N SER A 724 29.99 23.39 -26.41
CA SER A 724 30.46 22.01 -26.36
C SER A 724 31.63 21.92 -25.40
N PHE A 725 31.50 21.08 -24.38
CA PHE A 725 32.55 20.80 -23.40
C PHE A 725 33.09 19.39 -23.58
N HIS A 726 34.39 19.27 -23.73
CA HIS A 726 35.05 17.98 -23.90
C HIS A 726 36.30 17.88 -23.04
N LEU A 727 36.37 16.85 -22.21
CA LEU A 727 37.58 16.44 -21.54
C LEU A 727 38.20 15.27 -22.32
N ARG A 728 39.26 15.56 -23.07
CA ARG A 728 39.87 14.62 -24.01
C ARG A 728 40.23 13.30 -23.32
N ASP A 729 39.97 12.18 -23.98
CA ASP A 729 40.22 10.79 -23.53
C ASP A 729 39.33 10.28 -22.38
N TYR A 730 38.68 11.17 -21.62
CA TYR A 730 37.85 10.85 -20.46
C TYR A 730 36.35 11.07 -20.68
N MET A 731 35.96 11.63 -21.82
CA MET A 731 34.59 11.69 -22.29
C MET A 731 34.51 10.98 -23.64
N ASP A 732 33.54 10.08 -23.81
CA ASP A 732 33.36 9.39 -25.10
C ASP A 732 32.80 10.34 -26.16
N PHE A 733 32.00 11.32 -25.72
CA PHE A 733 31.46 12.39 -26.54
C PHE A 733 31.53 13.71 -25.79
N PRO A 734 31.75 14.85 -26.47
CA PRO A 734 31.56 16.15 -25.85
C PRO A 734 30.14 16.29 -25.29
N HIS A 735 30.00 16.99 -24.17
CA HIS A 735 28.69 17.41 -23.68
C HIS A 735 28.31 18.72 -24.35
N ASP A 736 27.20 18.69 -25.08
CA ASP A 736 26.70 19.85 -25.81
C ASP A 736 25.54 20.50 -25.05
N SER A 737 25.65 21.80 -24.79
CA SER A 737 24.58 22.64 -24.27
C SER A 737 24.21 23.65 -25.33
N ILE A 738 22.91 23.79 -25.63
CA ILE A 738 22.45 24.76 -26.64
C ILE A 738 21.91 25.98 -25.92
N LEU A 739 22.55 27.11 -26.17
CA LEU A 739 22.00 28.41 -25.82
C LEU A 739 21.10 28.85 -26.96
N GLU A 740 19.79 28.82 -26.73
CA GLU A 740 18.78 29.14 -27.74
C GLU A 740 19.01 30.50 -28.39
N SER A 741 19.53 31.45 -27.62
CA SER A 741 19.82 32.81 -28.06
C SER A 741 20.85 33.53 -27.21
N ILE A 742 21.64 34.38 -27.86
CA ILE A 742 22.41 35.44 -27.23
C ILE A 742 22.28 36.73 -28.03
N GLY A 743 21.64 37.73 -27.43
CA GLY A 743 21.40 39.03 -27.99
C GLY A 743 22.68 39.86 -28.19
N PRO A 744 22.59 40.98 -28.90
CA PRO A 744 23.71 41.90 -29.10
C PRO A 744 24.31 42.35 -27.76
N LYS A 745 25.64 42.27 -27.62
CA LYS A 745 26.37 42.65 -26.39
C LYS A 745 25.98 41.90 -25.11
N GLU A 746 25.22 40.80 -25.22
CA GLU A 746 24.74 40.03 -24.07
C GLU A 746 25.82 39.06 -23.54
N VAL A 747 25.78 38.77 -22.23
CA VAL A 747 26.57 37.72 -21.57
C VAL A 747 25.60 36.74 -20.92
N LYS A 748 25.77 35.43 -21.13
CA LYS A 748 24.98 34.38 -20.48
C LYS A 748 25.88 33.36 -19.79
N GLU A 749 25.51 32.98 -18.57
CA GLU A 749 26.17 31.87 -17.87
C GLU A 749 25.62 30.52 -18.33
N VAL A 750 26.50 29.53 -18.40
CA VAL A 750 26.18 28.16 -18.82
C VAL A 750 26.87 27.18 -17.87
N ASP A 751 26.06 26.30 -17.27
CA ASP A 751 26.53 25.16 -16.48
C ASP A 751 27.21 24.13 -17.40
N LEU A 752 28.42 23.71 -17.04
CA LEU A 752 29.14 22.66 -17.75
C LEU A 752 28.86 21.32 -17.11
N MET A 753 28.22 20.42 -17.85
CA MET A 753 28.02 19.04 -17.44
C MET A 753 29.09 18.14 -18.06
N ALA A 754 29.39 17.01 -17.44
CA ALA A 754 30.37 16.08 -17.96
C ALA A 754 29.91 14.62 -17.80
N THR A 755 29.77 13.93 -18.93
CA THR A 755 29.58 12.47 -18.95
C THR A 755 30.94 11.79 -19.06
N LEU A 756 31.57 11.60 -17.91
CA LEU A 756 32.90 11.03 -17.80
C LEU A 756 32.84 9.50 -17.91
N ASN A 757 33.77 8.90 -18.65
CA ASN A 757 33.90 7.45 -18.78
C ASN A 757 34.82 6.87 -17.68
N ASN A 758 34.83 5.55 -17.53
CA ASN A 758 35.59 4.87 -16.46
C ASN A 758 37.11 5.06 -16.55
N ARG A 759 37.66 5.57 -17.66
CA ARG A 759 39.12 5.83 -17.78
C ARG A 759 39.58 6.87 -16.77
N ILE A 760 38.67 7.71 -16.28
CA ILE A 760 38.99 8.71 -15.24
C ILE A 760 39.45 8.06 -13.93
N LEU A 761 39.00 6.84 -13.65
CA LEU A 761 39.49 6.04 -12.51
C LEU A 761 40.93 5.50 -12.74
N GLY A 762 41.52 5.73 -13.90
CA GLY A 762 42.93 5.47 -14.20
C GLY A 762 43.88 6.55 -13.67
N ILE A 763 43.36 7.71 -13.25
CA ILE A 763 44.15 8.82 -12.71
C ILE A 763 44.52 8.48 -11.25
N THR A 764 45.80 8.18 -11.01
CA THR A 764 46.32 7.82 -9.68
C THR A 764 46.96 8.98 -8.94
N GLU A 765 47.26 10.07 -9.63
CA GLU A 765 47.86 11.30 -9.10
C GLU A 765 47.12 12.52 -9.67
N ASP A 766 47.07 13.60 -8.91
CA ASP A 766 46.47 14.87 -9.31
C ASP A 766 47.02 15.38 -10.64
N THR A 767 46.21 15.35 -11.69
CA THR A 767 46.68 15.57 -13.06
C THR A 767 45.91 16.72 -13.73
N PRO A 768 46.58 17.75 -14.26
CA PRO A 768 45.94 18.74 -15.11
C PRO A 768 45.62 18.13 -16.49
N ILE A 769 44.34 18.05 -16.84
CA ILE A 769 43.88 17.51 -18.12
C ILE A 769 43.36 18.66 -18.98
N GLN A 770 43.76 18.68 -20.25
CA GLN A 770 43.28 19.68 -21.20
C GLN A 770 41.81 19.48 -21.50
N SER A 771 41.00 20.47 -21.16
CA SER A 771 39.61 20.57 -21.60
C SER A 771 39.52 21.44 -22.86
N GLN A 772 38.60 21.06 -23.74
CA GLN A 772 38.24 21.81 -24.92
C GLN A 772 36.81 22.34 -24.75
N LEU A 773 36.68 23.65 -24.69
CA LEU A 773 35.41 24.36 -24.69
C LEU A 773 35.25 24.99 -26.07
N SER A 774 34.16 24.70 -26.77
CA SER A 774 33.88 25.37 -28.03
C SER A 774 32.49 25.97 -28.05
N VAL A 775 32.40 27.14 -28.66
CA VAL A 775 31.14 27.82 -28.94
C VAL A 775 31.01 27.90 -30.45
N THR A 776 29.97 27.28 -30.97
CA THR A 776 29.63 27.26 -32.39
C THR A 776 28.37 28.06 -32.63
N TYR A 777 28.45 29.03 -33.54
CA TYR A 777 27.36 29.91 -33.92
C TYR A 777 27.39 30.14 -35.44
N TYR A 778 26.28 30.62 -36.01
CA TYR A 778 26.19 30.89 -37.43
C TYR A 778 26.14 32.40 -37.67
N ASP A 779 27.05 32.94 -38.48
CA ASP A 779 27.05 34.34 -38.92
C ASP A 779 26.90 34.39 -40.45
N ASP A 780 25.86 35.09 -40.91
CA ASP A 780 25.45 35.20 -42.32
C ASP A 780 25.38 33.83 -43.05
N GLY A 781 24.88 32.81 -42.33
CA GLY A 781 24.71 31.45 -42.85
C GLY A 781 25.98 30.59 -42.88
N GLN A 782 27.13 31.13 -42.46
CA GLN A 782 28.37 30.37 -42.28
C GLN A 782 28.55 29.96 -40.81
N GLU A 783 28.86 28.68 -40.58
CA GLU A 783 29.22 28.18 -39.27
C GLU A 783 30.58 28.76 -38.83
N LYS A 784 30.63 29.32 -37.62
CA LYS A 784 31.83 29.82 -36.95
C LYS A 784 31.96 29.11 -35.62
N THR A 785 33.14 28.60 -35.33
CA THR A 785 33.46 27.95 -34.06
C THR A 785 34.64 28.66 -33.40
N VAL A 786 34.46 29.03 -32.14
CA VAL A 786 35.51 29.57 -31.28
C VAL A 786 35.82 28.53 -30.23
N THR A 787 37.10 28.19 -30.06
CA THR A 787 37.55 27.18 -29.10
C THR A 787 38.46 27.82 -28.06
N LEU A 788 38.23 27.48 -26.80
CA LEU A 788 39.07 27.79 -25.66
C LEU A 788 39.55 26.47 -25.05
N ASN A 789 40.86 26.26 -25.06
CA ASN A 789 41.47 25.15 -24.34
C ASN A 789 41.93 25.64 -22.97
N LYS A 790 41.46 24.99 -21.90
CA LYS A 790 41.91 25.27 -20.54
C LYS A 790 42.22 23.96 -19.79
N PRO A 791 43.36 23.86 -19.08
CA PRO A 791 43.58 22.72 -18.21
C PRO A 791 42.62 22.75 -17.03
N ILE A 792 41.98 21.62 -16.74
CA ILE A 792 41.20 21.37 -15.53
C ILE A 792 41.95 20.34 -14.70
N LYS A 793 42.14 20.60 -13.41
CA LYS A 793 42.82 19.67 -12.52
C LYS A 793 41.84 18.57 -12.11
N VAL A 794 42.17 17.33 -12.47
CA VAL A 794 41.43 16.14 -12.10
C VAL A 794 42.20 15.43 -10.99
N LEU A 795 41.54 15.21 -9.87
CA LEU A 795 42.16 14.66 -8.67
C LEU A 795 42.25 13.15 -8.76
N SER A 796 43.19 12.56 -8.02
CA SER A 796 43.39 11.11 -7.96
C SER A 796 42.07 10.34 -7.73
N LYS A 797 41.98 9.11 -8.24
CA LYS A 797 40.85 8.19 -7.99
C LYS A 797 40.61 7.88 -6.51
N ASN A 798 41.61 8.10 -5.66
CA ASN A 798 41.49 7.92 -4.21
C ASN A 798 41.13 9.23 -3.49
N ALA A 799 41.10 10.37 -4.19
CA ALA A 799 40.98 11.67 -3.56
C ALA A 799 39.55 11.95 -3.06
N ILE A 800 39.44 12.46 -1.83
CA ILE A 800 38.21 12.90 -1.19
C ILE A 800 38.46 14.21 -0.42
N ILE A 801 37.38 14.95 -0.15
CA ILE A 801 37.38 16.05 0.82
C ILE A 801 36.26 15.78 1.83
N TRP A 802 36.42 16.29 3.05
CA TRP A 802 35.48 16.06 4.15
C TRP A 802 34.52 17.23 4.37
N ASP A 803 34.01 17.81 3.27
CA ASP A 803 32.92 18.78 3.29
C ASP A 803 31.61 18.12 3.77
N ARG A 804 31.42 16.85 3.41
CA ARG A 804 30.29 16.01 3.79
C ARG A 804 30.75 14.56 3.99
N PRO A 805 30.45 13.91 5.13
CA PRO A 805 30.80 12.50 5.36
C PRO A 805 30.19 11.55 4.32
N GLU A 806 29.06 11.93 3.71
CA GLU A 806 28.39 11.12 2.69
C GLU A 806 29.21 10.93 1.40
N ARG A 807 30.24 11.74 1.15
CA ARG A 807 31.15 11.54 -0.01
C ARG A 807 31.83 10.19 0.02
N LEU A 808 32.08 9.64 1.21
CA LEU A 808 32.69 8.31 1.37
C LEU A 808 31.88 7.23 0.66
N ALA A 809 30.57 7.44 0.44
CA ALA A 809 29.71 6.51 -0.28
C ALA A 809 30.15 6.21 -1.72
N THR A 810 30.92 7.11 -2.36
CA THR A 810 31.53 6.85 -3.67
C THR A 810 32.54 5.67 -3.65
N PHE A 811 33.15 5.42 -2.50
CA PHE A 811 34.10 4.33 -2.25
C PHE A 811 33.43 3.05 -1.75
N ILE A 812 32.17 3.12 -1.32
CA ILE A 812 31.42 1.96 -0.81
C ILE A 812 30.90 1.13 -1.99
N THR A 813 31.71 0.18 -2.45
CA THR A 813 31.55 -0.54 -3.72
C THR A 813 31.01 -1.96 -3.52
N ALA A 814 29.76 -2.09 -3.03
CA ALA A 814 29.15 -3.38 -2.71
C ALA A 814 29.03 -4.36 -3.90
N LYS A 815 29.01 -3.85 -5.13
CA LYS A 815 28.92 -4.65 -6.36
C LYS A 815 30.28 -5.02 -6.95
N ASP A 816 31.37 -4.62 -6.29
CA ASP A 816 32.72 -4.92 -6.72
C ASP A 816 33.02 -6.43 -6.59
N THR A 817 33.55 -7.06 -7.64
CA THR A 817 33.79 -8.52 -7.71
C THR A 817 34.52 -9.08 -6.48
N PRO A 818 35.65 -8.52 -6.01
CA PRO A 818 36.35 -9.02 -4.83
C PRO A 818 35.57 -8.80 -3.53
N VAL A 819 34.76 -7.74 -3.43
CA VAL A 819 33.91 -7.46 -2.26
C VAL A 819 32.76 -8.45 -2.21
N PHE A 820 32.07 -8.63 -3.33
CA PHE A 820 30.95 -9.56 -3.45
C PHE A 820 31.39 -11.01 -3.26
N ALA A 821 32.54 -11.40 -3.85
CA ALA A 821 33.13 -12.73 -3.65
C ALA A 821 33.52 -12.96 -2.19
N PHE A 822 34.10 -11.96 -1.52
CA PHE A 822 34.44 -12.04 -0.10
C PHE A 822 33.20 -12.20 0.78
N SER A 823 32.20 -11.33 0.59
CA SER A 823 30.94 -11.35 1.36
C SER A 823 30.22 -12.69 1.19
N ARG A 824 30.14 -13.21 -0.05
CA ARG A 824 29.60 -14.54 -0.31
C ARG A 824 30.37 -15.64 0.41
N TYR A 825 31.71 -15.62 0.37
CA TYR A 825 32.54 -16.58 1.09
C TYR A 825 32.24 -16.53 2.60
N ALA A 826 32.30 -15.35 3.21
CA ALA A 826 32.06 -15.18 4.64
C ALA A 826 30.66 -15.69 5.05
N LEU A 827 29.65 -15.49 4.21
CA LEU A 827 28.27 -15.85 4.52
C LEU A 827 27.89 -17.29 4.15
N LEU A 828 28.59 -17.97 3.23
CA LEU A 828 28.30 -19.37 2.86
C LEU A 828 28.38 -20.35 4.05
N GLU A 829 29.20 -20.02 5.06
CA GLU A 829 29.41 -20.85 6.25
C GLU A 829 28.32 -20.64 7.33
N THR A 830 27.52 -19.57 7.24
CA THR A 830 26.43 -19.28 8.19
C THR A 830 25.41 -20.42 8.30
N ALA A 831 25.05 -21.01 7.15
CA ALA A 831 24.13 -22.13 7.06
C ALA A 831 24.59 -23.38 7.83
N LYS A 832 25.91 -23.57 7.99
CA LYS A 832 26.46 -24.74 8.69
C LYS A 832 26.35 -24.63 10.21
N LEU A 833 26.17 -23.42 10.75
CA LEU A 833 26.10 -23.14 12.18
C LEU A 833 24.73 -22.60 12.63
N GLU A 834 23.69 -22.73 11.80
CA GLU A 834 22.29 -22.32 12.09
C GLU A 834 21.71 -22.94 13.38
N LYS A 835 22.22 -24.11 13.81
CA LYS A 835 21.77 -24.74 15.06
C LYS A 835 22.40 -24.09 16.30
N GLU A 836 23.55 -23.44 16.15
CA GLU A 836 24.30 -22.84 17.26
C GLU A 836 23.88 -21.39 17.53
N ASN A 837 23.12 -20.74 16.64
CA ASN A 837 22.83 -19.29 16.69
C ASN A 837 21.34 -18.91 16.85
N VAL A 838 20.44 -19.88 17.11
CA VAL A 838 18.97 -19.72 17.18
C VAL A 838 18.48 -18.60 18.12
N MET A 839 19.34 -18.14 19.03
CA MET A 839 19.03 -17.15 20.07
C MET A 839 19.58 -15.74 19.79
N LEU A 840 20.19 -15.52 18.63
CA LEU A 840 20.78 -14.23 18.23
C LEU A 840 20.12 -13.72 16.95
N ASP A 841 20.14 -12.40 16.76
CA ASP A 841 19.64 -11.80 15.54
C ASP A 841 20.48 -12.21 14.32
N GLU A 842 19.80 -12.47 13.21
CA GLU A 842 20.42 -12.96 11.98
C GLU A 842 21.45 -11.98 11.42
N ASN A 843 21.17 -10.68 11.49
CA ASN A 843 22.08 -9.66 10.98
C ASN A 843 23.31 -9.49 11.89
N LEU A 844 23.15 -9.65 13.21
CA LEU A 844 24.27 -9.74 14.15
C LEU A 844 25.20 -10.90 13.81
N VAL A 845 24.64 -12.08 13.49
CA VAL A 845 25.43 -13.25 13.09
C VAL A 845 26.15 -12.99 11.77
N LYS A 846 25.47 -12.47 10.75
CA LYS A 846 26.09 -12.19 9.44
C LYS A 846 27.27 -11.20 9.57
N ALA A 847 27.12 -10.17 10.39
CA ALA A 847 28.18 -9.21 10.67
C ALA A 847 29.37 -9.86 11.40
N LEU A 848 29.10 -10.76 12.36
CA LEU A 848 30.14 -11.54 13.03
C LEU A 848 30.94 -12.41 12.04
N PHE A 849 30.26 -13.09 11.12
CA PHE A 849 30.94 -13.91 10.11
C PHE A 849 31.83 -13.08 9.19
N ALA A 850 31.33 -11.93 8.72
CA ALA A 850 32.14 -10.99 7.95
C ALA A 850 33.35 -10.48 8.74
N TRP A 851 33.18 -10.16 10.02
CA TRP A 851 34.25 -9.72 10.92
C TRP A 851 35.35 -10.79 11.10
N GLU A 852 34.96 -12.02 11.43
CA GLU A 852 35.94 -13.10 11.65
C GLU A 852 36.62 -13.55 10.36
N ALA A 853 35.93 -13.50 9.22
CA ALA A 853 36.54 -13.76 7.92
C ALA A 853 37.62 -12.71 7.59
N LEU A 854 37.39 -11.44 7.91
CA LEU A 854 38.41 -10.39 7.74
C LEU A 854 39.59 -10.58 8.69
N GLY A 855 39.31 -11.01 9.92
CA GLY A 855 40.35 -11.36 10.89
C GLY A 855 41.21 -12.56 10.46
N GLU A 856 40.62 -13.56 9.81
CA GLU A 856 41.35 -14.71 9.26
C GLU A 856 42.19 -14.35 8.04
N GLU A 857 41.68 -13.49 7.15
CA GLU A 857 42.47 -12.94 6.05
C GLU A 857 43.61 -12.03 6.52
N GLY A 858 43.67 -11.71 7.81
CA GLY A 858 44.73 -10.92 8.43
C GLY A 858 44.63 -9.43 8.12
N ILE A 859 43.40 -8.93 7.89
CA ILE A 859 43.17 -7.49 7.73
C ILE A 859 43.54 -6.77 9.03
N SER A 860 44.27 -5.66 8.93
CA SER A 860 44.77 -4.90 10.06
C SER A 860 44.56 -3.39 9.90
N TYR A 861 44.41 -2.69 11.02
CA TYR A 861 44.39 -1.23 11.04
C TYR A 861 45.81 -0.66 11.01
N LEU A 862 46.03 0.32 10.12
CA LEU A 862 47.28 1.07 10.01
C LEU A 862 46.95 2.57 10.10
N ALA A 863 47.36 3.21 11.19
CA ALA A 863 47.08 4.63 11.39
C ALA A 863 47.85 5.51 10.40
N ASP A 864 47.17 6.47 9.76
CA ASP A 864 47.81 7.49 8.94
C ASP A 864 48.57 8.50 9.83
N PRO A 865 49.89 8.72 9.62
CA PRO A 865 50.65 9.76 10.31
C PRO A 865 50.12 11.19 10.08
N VAL A 866 49.36 11.44 9.01
CA VAL A 866 48.65 12.70 8.76
C VAL A 866 47.19 12.35 8.55
N ASN A 867 46.31 12.63 9.51
CA ASN A 867 44.87 12.35 9.38
C ASN A 867 44.13 13.67 9.05
N PRO A 868 43.83 13.99 7.77
CA PRO A 868 43.13 15.22 7.38
C PRO A 868 41.71 15.28 7.94
N TYR A 869 41.02 14.13 8.05
CA TYR A 869 39.71 14.02 8.69
C TYR A 869 39.67 14.64 10.09
N SER A 870 40.68 14.35 10.92
CA SER A 870 40.79 14.87 12.28
C SER A 870 41.08 16.37 12.35
N LYS A 871 41.77 16.94 11.35
CA LYS A 871 42.21 18.34 11.32
C LYS A 871 41.12 19.31 10.86
N VAL A 872 40.33 18.95 9.85
CA VAL A 872 39.25 19.80 9.29
C VAL A 872 38.18 20.11 10.36
N LYS A 873 37.89 19.17 11.27
CA LYS A 873 36.89 19.36 12.33
C LYS A 873 37.43 19.96 13.64
N SER A 874 38.73 20.28 13.69
CA SER A 874 39.35 20.99 14.82
C SER A 874 39.35 22.53 14.68
N GLY A 875 38.71 23.07 13.63
CA GLY A 875 38.49 24.51 13.43
C GLY A 875 39.44 25.20 12.45
N ALA A 876 40.02 24.48 11.48
CA ALA A 876 40.81 25.08 10.40
C ALA A 876 39.91 25.33 9.17
N ASP A 877 39.88 26.57 8.66
CA ASP A 877 39.06 27.00 7.51
C ASP A 877 39.53 26.45 6.14
N GLU A 878 40.56 25.59 6.11
CA GLU A 878 41.06 24.97 4.88
C GLU A 878 40.49 23.57 4.69
N GLN A 879 39.73 23.36 3.61
CA GLN A 879 39.31 22.03 3.16
C GLN A 879 40.55 21.23 2.72
N MET A 880 40.97 20.28 3.55
CA MET A 880 42.12 19.42 3.25
C MET A 880 41.71 18.25 2.35
N LEU A 881 42.54 17.96 1.35
CA LEU A 881 42.43 16.79 0.49
C LEU A 881 42.89 15.54 1.26
N ASP A 882 42.12 14.46 1.17
CA ASP A 882 42.40 13.17 1.81
C ASP A 882 42.38 12.03 0.78
N THR A 883 42.85 10.84 1.14
CA THR A 883 42.92 9.68 0.24
C THR A 883 42.29 8.41 0.83
N VAL A 884 41.22 7.92 0.19
CA VAL A 884 40.54 6.67 0.55
C VAL A 884 40.89 5.57 -0.45
N GLN A 885 41.26 4.40 0.04
CA GLN A 885 41.45 3.18 -0.72
C GLN A 885 40.10 2.54 -1.07
N PHE A 886 39.97 2.06 -2.31
CA PHE A 886 38.84 1.21 -2.65
C PHE A 886 38.89 -0.11 -1.85
N PRO A 887 37.75 -0.65 -1.41
CA PRO A 887 37.65 -1.91 -0.67
C PRO A 887 38.45 -3.08 -1.25
N ARG A 888 38.47 -3.24 -2.59
CA ARG A 888 39.30 -4.27 -3.25
C ARG A 888 40.80 -4.11 -3.00
N THR A 889 41.29 -2.89 -2.83
CA THR A 889 42.69 -2.60 -2.51
C THR A 889 42.97 -2.94 -1.07
N THR A 890 42.11 -2.51 -0.14
CA THR A 890 42.19 -2.84 1.29
C THR A 890 42.19 -4.35 1.52
N LEU A 891 41.30 -5.09 0.85
CA LEU A 891 41.28 -6.57 0.86
C LEU A 891 42.57 -7.18 0.30
N LYS A 892 43.14 -6.59 -0.75
CA LYS A 892 44.35 -7.09 -1.41
C LYS A 892 45.62 -6.87 -0.57
N ILE A 893 45.79 -5.67 0.00
CA ILE A 893 47.00 -5.30 0.77
C ILE A 893 46.89 -5.65 2.26
N ARG A 894 45.67 -5.98 2.72
CA ARG A 894 45.35 -6.43 4.08
C ARG A 894 45.59 -5.39 5.18
N SER A 895 45.53 -4.12 4.81
CA SER A 895 45.66 -3.00 5.74
C SER A 895 44.95 -1.76 5.21
N GLY A 896 44.42 -0.94 6.12
CA GLY A 896 43.86 0.37 5.82
C GLY A 896 43.76 1.21 7.09
N ASP A 897 43.61 2.52 6.93
CA ASP A 897 43.29 3.43 8.03
C ASP A 897 41.78 3.43 8.35
N CYS A 898 41.29 4.48 9.02
CA CYS A 898 39.93 4.48 9.57
C CYS A 898 38.86 4.52 8.47
N ASP A 899 39.00 5.42 7.51
CA ASP A 899 38.08 5.61 6.39
C ASP A 899 38.19 4.49 5.35
N ASP A 900 39.39 3.95 5.11
CA ASP A 900 39.58 2.73 4.32
C ASP A 900 38.76 1.56 4.86
N LEU A 901 38.87 1.30 6.17
CA LEU A 901 38.19 0.20 6.83
C LEU A 901 36.68 0.44 6.86
N VAL A 902 36.21 1.66 7.15
CA VAL A 902 34.78 1.99 7.13
C VAL A 902 34.18 1.81 5.72
N ALA A 903 34.88 2.21 4.67
CA ALA A 903 34.44 1.99 3.29
C ALA A 903 34.37 0.49 2.97
N MET A 904 35.38 -0.30 3.38
CA MET A 904 35.43 -1.74 3.16
C MET A 904 34.31 -2.49 3.91
N PHE A 905 34.14 -2.25 5.22
CA PHE A 905 33.10 -2.88 6.03
C PHE A 905 31.70 -2.56 5.50
N SER A 906 31.44 -1.28 5.20
CA SER A 906 30.15 -0.87 4.64
C SER A 906 29.87 -1.55 3.30
N SER A 907 30.90 -1.77 2.47
CA SER A 907 30.76 -2.45 1.18
C SER A 907 30.46 -3.94 1.35
N ILE A 908 31.14 -4.61 2.29
CA ILE A 908 30.93 -6.03 2.59
C ILE A 908 29.55 -6.26 3.20
N PHE A 909 29.12 -5.38 4.10
CA PHE A 909 27.78 -5.42 4.71
C PHE A 909 26.70 -5.24 3.66
N GLU A 910 26.75 -4.19 2.84
CA GLU A 910 25.76 -3.97 1.78
C GLU A 910 25.76 -5.10 0.74
N ALA A 911 26.93 -5.65 0.39
CA ALA A 911 27.04 -6.83 -0.48
C ALA A 911 26.40 -8.09 0.15
N GLY A 912 26.45 -8.19 1.48
CA GLY A 912 25.88 -9.28 2.28
C GLY A 912 24.42 -9.08 2.67
N GLY A 913 23.77 -8.01 2.20
CA GLY A 913 22.39 -7.67 2.53
C GLY A 913 22.19 -7.02 3.91
N LEU A 914 23.28 -6.63 4.58
CA LEU A 914 23.27 -5.86 5.83
C LEU A 914 23.26 -4.37 5.49
N ARG A 915 22.18 -3.68 5.84
CA ARG A 915 22.10 -2.23 5.64
C ARG A 915 23.09 -1.53 6.58
N ALA A 916 23.96 -0.70 6.03
CA ALA A 916 25.01 0.00 6.74
C ALA A 916 24.72 1.51 6.85
N ALA A 917 25.20 2.12 7.93
CA ALA A 917 25.19 3.55 8.14
C ALA A 917 26.53 4.01 8.73
N LEU A 918 26.99 5.18 8.29
CA LEU A 918 28.21 5.83 8.78
C LEU A 918 27.93 6.57 10.09
N LEU A 919 28.82 6.41 11.06
CA LEU A 919 28.82 7.14 12.32
C LEU A 919 29.98 8.15 12.29
N ASP A 920 29.66 9.40 11.98
CA ASP A 920 30.62 10.51 11.91
C ASP A 920 30.72 11.21 13.27
N TYR A 921 31.81 10.92 14.00
CA TYR A 921 32.17 11.56 15.26
C TYR A 921 33.18 12.70 15.05
N PRO A 922 33.34 13.61 16.03
CA PRO A 922 34.46 14.55 16.01
C PRO A 922 35.80 13.81 15.89
N ALA A 923 36.50 14.03 14.76
CA ALA A 923 37.80 13.43 14.43
C ALA A 923 37.85 11.89 14.35
N HIS A 924 36.71 11.19 14.28
CA HIS A 924 36.66 9.73 14.12
C HIS A 924 35.45 9.26 13.31
N ILE A 925 35.54 8.14 12.61
CA ILE A 925 34.43 7.57 11.83
C ILE A 925 34.29 6.07 12.11
N ALA A 926 33.05 5.61 12.24
CA ALA A 926 32.73 4.19 12.42
C ALA A 926 31.55 3.78 11.54
N VAL A 927 31.17 2.51 11.62
CA VAL A 927 30.00 1.97 10.91
C VAL A 927 29.01 1.38 11.91
N MET A 928 27.74 1.37 11.56
CA MET A 928 26.73 0.54 12.21
C MET A 928 25.89 -0.19 11.17
N PHE A 929 25.27 -1.29 11.57
CA PHE A 929 24.40 -2.08 10.70
C PHE A 929 23.04 -2.36 11.37
N GLU A 930 22.00 -2.48 10.56
CA GLU A 930 20.61 -2.63 11.03
C GLU A 930 20.37 -4.06 11.56
N ALA A 931 19.80 -4.18 12.77
CA ALA A 931 19.29 -5.44 13.30
C ALA A 931 17.93 -5.78 12.68
N ARG A 932 17.62 -7.07 12.50
CA ARG A 932 16.32 -7.51 11.96
C ARG A 932 15.21 -7.41 13.01
N ALA A 933 15.53 -7.71 14.27
CA ALA A 933 14.58 -7.68 15.36
C ALA A 933 14.18 -6.24 15.76
N ALA A 934 12.88 -6.01 15.94
CA ALA A 934 12.34 -4.73 16.37
C ALA A 934 12.50 -4.49 17.89
N ASP A 935 12.78 -5.54 18.65
CA ASP A 935 12.96 -5.51 20.10
C ASP A 935 14.40 -5.82 20.48
N ALA A 936 14.99 -4.97 21.32
CA ALA A 936 16.35 -5.11 21.80
C ALA A 936 16.64 -6.49 22.41
N ARG A 937 15.65 -7.10 23.09
CA ARG A 937 15.79 -8.40 23.77
C ARG A 937 16.04 -9.58 22.84
N GLU A 938 15.66 -9.44 21.57
CA GLU A 938 15.80 -10.47 20.54
C GLU A 938 17.09 -10.35 19.76
N ILE A 939 17.79 -9.23 19.87
CA ILE A 939 19.04 -8.99 19.13
C ILE A 939 20.17 -9.87 19.65
N GLY A 940 20.13 -10.19 20.94
CA GLY A 940 21.18 -10.97 21.61
C GLY A 940 22.31 -10.11 22.17
N LEU A 941 22.17 -8.78 22.13
CA LEU A 941 23.04 -7.82 22.79
C LEU A 941 22.25 -7.01 23.82
N PRO A 942 22.89 -6.52 24.89
CA PRO A 942 22.27 -5.58 25.81
C PRO A 942 21.76 -4.33 25.09
N GLU A 943 20.59 -3.80 25.48
CA GLU A 943 20.00 -2.61 24.87
C GLU A 943 20.96 -1.41 24.86
N GLU A 944 21.78 -1.29 25.90
CA GLU A 944 22.75 -0.23 26.01
C GLU A 944 23.90 -0.31 24.97
N MET A 945 24.06 -1.44 24.29
CA MET A 945 24.99 -1.63 23.16
C MET A 945 24.36 -1.31 21.80
N LEU A 946 23.08 -0.95 21.78
CA LEU A 946 22.32 -0.70 20.55
C LEU A 946 22.08 0.80 20.36
N VAL A 947 21.90 1.19 19.10
CA VAL A 947 21.58 2.56 18.69
C VAL A 947 20.19 2.57 18.07
N ARG A 948 19.30 3.43 18.56
CA ARG A 948 17.98 3.62 17.97
C ARG A 948 18.06 4.68 16.87
N HIS A 949 17.75 4.31 15.63
CA HIS A 949 17.76 5.22 14.48
C HIS A 949 16.73 4.80 13.42
N ASN A 950 15.90 5.75 12.95
CA ASN A 950 14.83 5.52 11.97
C ASN A 950 13.90 4.34 12.31
N ASP A 951 13.38 4.31 13.54
CA ASP A 951 12.49 3.26 14.06
C ASP A 951 13.02 1.82 14.03
N ALA A 952 14.34 1.64 13.81
CA ALA A 952 15.04 0.38 13.90
C ALA A 952 16.14 0.40 14.97
N TRP A 953 16.56 -0.79 15.40
CA TRP A 953 17.75 -0.97 16.22
C TRP A 953 18.96 -1.21 15.33
N TRP A 954 20.05 -0.52 15.62
CA TRP A 954 21.31 -0.60 14.91
C TRP A 954 22.43 -1.02 15.85
N ILE A 955 23.38 -1.76 15.32
CA ILE A 955 24.51 -2.32 16.06
C ILE A 955 25.77 -1.58 15.59
N PRO A 956 26.36 -0.70 16.43
CA PRO A 956 27.58 0.03 16.09
C PRO A 956 28.79 -0.90 16.11
N LEU A 957 29.78 -0.62 15.28
CA LEU A 957 30.98 -1.44 15.12
C LEU A 957 32.23 -0.57 14.88
N GLU A 958 33.23 -0.76 15.73
CA GLU A 958 34.50 -0.04 15.66
C GLU A 958 35.45 -0.76 14.70
N THR A 959 35.51 -0.30 13.45
CA THR A 959 36.23 -1.00 12.37
C THR A 959 37.74 -1.05 12.57
N THR A 960 38.33 -0.08 13.29
CA THR A 960 39.77 -0.05 13.59
C THR A 960 40.21 -1.18 14.53
N MET A 961 39.25 -1.89 15.15
CA MET A 961 39.49 -3.07 15.98
C MET A 961 39.49 -4.38 15.18
N VAL A 962 39.43 -4.34 13.85
CA VAL A 962 39.47 -5.54 13.00
C VAL A 962 40.59 -6.50 13.42
N GLY A 963 40.26 -7.79 13.51
CA GLY A 963 41.16 -8.83 14.02
C GLY A 963 41.14 -9.03 15.55
N LYS A 964 40.51 -8.13 16.32
CA LYS A 964 40.19 -8.33 17.75
C LYS A 964 38.81 -8.99 17.94
N ASP A 965 38.44 -9.26 19.20
CA ASP A 965 37.16 -9.88 19.54
C ASP A 965 35.97 -9.00 19.10
N PHE A 966 35.03 -9.60 18.36
CA PHE A 966 33.88 -8.89 17.77
C PHE A 966 33.01 -8.17 18.82
N TYR A 967 32.74 -8.83 19.96
CA TYR A 967 31.95 -8.25 21.05
C TYR A 967 32.59 -6.96 21.59
N ASP A 968 33.92 -6.93 21.72
CA ASP A 968 34.64 -5.76 22.21
C ASP A 968 34.61 -4.61 21.19
N ALA A 969 34.65 -4.91 19.89
CA ALA A 969 34.50 -3.91 18.84
C ALA A 969 33.10 -3.28 18.84
N VAL A 970 32.05 -4.07 19.04
CA VAL A 970 30.67 -3.58 19.21
C VAL A 970 30.53 -2.77 20.50
N SER A 971 31.05 -3.30 21.61
CA SER A 971 30.99 -2.62 22.92
C SER A 971 31.72 -1.28 22.89
N THR A 972 32.91 -1.22 22.27
CA THR A 972 33.70 0.02 22.17
C THR A 972 32.97 1.07 21.34
N ALA A 973 32.39 0.67 20.21
CA ALA A 973 31.60 1.57 19.37
C ALA A 973 30.34 2.07 20.08
N ALA A 974 29.65 1.20 20.82
CA ALA A 974 28.49 1.58 21.62
C ALA A 974 28.87 2.55 22.75
N ASP A 975 29.98 2.30 23.46
CA ASP A 975 30.50 3.20 24.48
C ASP A 975 30.83 4.59 23.93
N MET A 976 31.50 4.61 22.79
CA MET A 976 31.83 5.83 22.06
C MET A 976 30.56 6.58 21.65
N HIS A 977 29.58 5.87 21.08
CA HIS A 977 28.28 6.43 20.73
C HIS A 977 27.57 7.04 21.94
N ARG A 978 27.49 6.33 23.07
CA ARG A 978 26.83 6.83 24.28
C ARG A 978 27.50 8.10 24.83
N LYS A 979 28.83 8.15 24.82
CA LYS A 979 29.61 9.31 25.31
C LYS A 979 29.47 10.54 24.41
N MET A 980 29.30 10.33 23.09
CA MET A 980 29.28 11.40 22.09
C MET A 980 27.95 11.48 21.31
N LYS A 981 26.85 10.99 21.89
CA LYS A 981 25.55 10.86 21.21
C LYS A 981 25.01 12.17 20.63
N ASP A 982 25.35 13.31 21.25
CA ASP A 982 24.88 14.64 20.84
C ASP A 982 25.81 15.28 19.79
N GLN A 983 26.93 14.64 19.47
CA GLN A 983 27.96 15.13 18.54
C GLN A 983 28.14 14.22 17.31
N VAL A 984 27.51 13.05 17.29
CA VAL A 984 27.60 12.09 16.19
C VAL A 984 26.57 12.39 15.12
N ARG A 985 27.01 12.39 13.85
CA ARG A 985 26.13 12.44 12.69
C ARG A 985 25.99 11.05 12.09
N VAL A 986 24.75 10.61 11.92
CA VAL A 986 24.43 9.33 11.28
C VAL A 986 24.10 9.54 9.81
N SER A 987 24.77 8.82 8.91
CA SER A 987 24.51 8.88 7.46
C SER A 987 24.24 7.50 6.88
N ASP A 988 23.01 7.26 6.44
CA ASP A 988 22.62 6.01 5.79
C ASP A 988 23.31 5.84 4.43
N VAL A 989 23.96 4.69 4.20
CA VAL A 989 24.78 4.44 3.00
C VAL A 989 23.94 4.44 1.73
N ARG A 990 22.77 3.78 1.74
CA ARG A 990 21.89 3.70 0.57
C ARG A 990 21.32 5.05 0.18
N SER A 991 21.04 5.88 1.18
CA SER A 991 20.59 7.25 1.00
C SER A 991 21.71 8.13 0.43
N ALA A 992 22.94 7.98 0.94
CA ALA A 992 24.12 8.68 0.44
C ALA A 992 24.43 8.35 -1.03
N TRP A 993 24.23 7.10 -1.47
CA TRP A 993 24.42 6.69 -2.88
C TRP A 993 23.52 7.41 -3.89
N SER A 994 22.40 7.99 -3.47
CA SER A 994 21.56 8.80 -4.36
C SER A 994 22.27 10.06 -4.86
N GLU A 995 23.23 10.56 -4.07
CA GLU A 995 23.99 11.77 -4.36
C GLU A 995 25.48 11.49 -4.66
N PHE A 996 26.03 10.46 -4.04
CA PHE A 996 27.42 10.01 -4.13
C PHE A 996 27.45 8.54 -4.58
N GLU A 997 27.02 8.30 -5.82
CA GLU A 997 26.94 6.95 -6.40
C GLU A 997 28.31 6.26 -6.39
N PRO A 998 28.40 4.96 -6.03
CA PRO A 998 29.66 4.26 -5.94
C PRO A 998 30.29 4.05 -7.32
N VAL A 999 31.62 4.07 -7.36
CA VAL A 999 32.37 3.86 -8.61
C VAL A 999 32.05 2.49 -9.23
N THR A 1000 32.09 2.41 -10.57
CA THR A 1000 32.02 1.12 -11.28
C THR A 1000 33.42 0.69 -11.68
N LEU A 1001 34.01 -0.20 -10.88
CA LEU A 1001 35.34 -0.74 -11.12
C LEU A 1001 35.28 -1.92 -12.09
N PRO A 1002 36.31 -2.14 -12.93
CA PRO A 1002 36.37 -3.28 -13.84
C PRO A 1002 36.33 -4.62 -13.10
N GLU A 1003 35.64 -5.60 -13.69
CA GLU A 1003 35.65 -6.98 -13.21
C GLU A 1003 37.08 -7.50 -13.06
N THR A 1004 37.35 -8.16 -11.95
CA THR A 1004 38.63 -8.83 -11.70
C THR A 1004 38.35 -10.16 -11.04
N GLU A 1005 39.16 -11.17 -11.34
CA GLU A 1005 39.08 -12.44 -10.63
C GLU A 1005 39.48 -12.23 -9.17
N ALA A 1006 38.65 -12.74 -8.26
CA ALA A 1006 38.94 -12.85 -6.84
C ALA A 1006 38.31 -14.15 -6.34
N ARG A 1007 39.12 -14.96 -5.65
CA ARG A 1007 38.67 -16.20 -5.02
C ARG A 1007 39.16 -16.21 -3.59
N TYR A 1008 38.24 -16.47 -2.68
CA TYR A 1008 38.52 -16.72 -1.28
C TYR A 1008 38.19 -18.18 -1.03
N GLU A 1009 39.22 -18.97 -0.74
CA GLU A 1009 39.05 -20.37 -0.35
C GLU A 1009 38.83 -20.37 1.15
N GLY A 1010 37.63 -20.78 1.59
CA GLY A 1010 37.30 -20.74 3.00
C GLY A 1010 38.27 -21.58 3.81
N GLY A 1011 38.92 -20.93 4.78
CA GLY A 1011 39.94 -21.58 5.58
C GLY A 1011 39.32 -22.51 6.61
N GLU A 1012 40.03 -23.61 6.93
CA GLU A 1012 39.68 -24.52 8.04
C GLU A 1012 39.65 -23.80 9.41
N LYS A 1013 40.14 -22.55 9.48
CA LYS A 1013 40.23 -21.78 10.72
C LYS A 1013 39.04 -20.83 10.93
N LEU A 1014 38.18 -20.58 9.93
CA LEU A 1014 37.03 -19.65 10.08
C LEU A 1014 36.01 -20.16 11.08
N ALA A 1015 35.54 -21.39 10.88
CA ALA A 1015 34.48 -21.97 11.70
C ALA A 1015 34.87 -22.03 13.19
N PRO A 1016 36.10 -22.45 13.59
CA PRO A 1016 36.53 -22.35 14.97
C PRO A 1016 36.54 -20.93 15.56
N ARG A 1017 36.96 -19.92 14.78
CA ARG A 1017 36.96 -18.50 15.21
C ARG A 1017 35.53 -17.99 15.44
N VAL A 1018 34.66 -18.21 14.46
CA VAL A 1018 33.25 -17.83 14.52
C VAL A 1018 32.56 -18.52 15.69
N LYS A 1019 32.80 -19.83 15.89
CA LYS A 1019 32.23 -20.57 17.02
C LYS A 1019 32.64 -19.97 18.36
N LYS A 1020 33.94 -19.67 18.55
CA LYS A 1020 34.43 -19.02 19.78
C LYS A 1020 33.76 -17.66 20.01
N ALA A 1021 33.60 -16.85 18.97
CA ALA A 1021 32.96 -15.55 19.07
C ALA A 1021 31.43 -15.66 19.32
N LEU A 1022 30.78 -16.66 18.74
CA LEU A 1022 29.37 -16.98 18.98
C LEU A 1022 29.14 -17.41 20.43
N GLU A 1023 30.01 -18.27 20.97
CA GLU A 1023 29.98 -18.67 22.39
C GLU A 1023 30.12 -17.45 23.31
N ALA A 1024 31.00 -16.50 22.98
CA ALA A 1024 31.16 -15.25 23.72
C ALA A 1024 29.88 -14.39 23.68
N LEU A 1025 29.23 -14.25 22.52
CA LEU A 1025 27.97 -13.52 22.37
C LEU A 1025 26.82 -14.19 23.14
N LEU A 1026 26.67 -15.51 23.03
CA LEU A 1026 25.65 -16.27 23.75
C LEU A 1026 25.84 -16.17 25.27
N LYS A 1027 27.10 -16.17 25.74
CA LYS A 1027 27.42 -15.92 27.15
C LYS A 1027 27.04 -14.51 27.58
N ALA A 1028 27.35 -13.49 26.77
CA ALA A 1028 26.97 -12.11 27.06
C ALA A 1028 25.44 -11.94 27.11
N ARG A 1029 24.71 -12.53 26.15
CA ARG A 1029 23.24 -12.58 26.14
C ARG A 1029 22.69 -13.24 27.39
N TYR A 1030 23.25 -14.39 27.77
CA TYR A 1030 22.83 -15.13 28.96
C TYR A 1030 22.94 -14.26 30.22
N GLU A 1031 24.09 -13.61 30.45
CA GLU A 1031 24.27 -12.75 31.63
C GLU A 1031 23.34 -11.52 31.60
N HIS A 1032 23.10 -10.93 30.41
CA HIS A 1032 22.16 -9.83 30.25
C HIS A 1032 20.72 -10.24 30.60
N MET A 1033 20.21 -11.31 29.98
CA MET A 1033 18.83 -11.77 30.18
C MET A 1033 18.62 -12.30 31.61
N LYS A 1034 19.64 -12.94 32.19
CA LYS A 1034 19.66 -13.34 33.60
C LYS A 1034 19.55 -12.13 34.52
N LYS A 1035 20.28 -11.05 34.25
CA LYS A 1035 20.17 -9.79 35.00
C LYS A 1035 18.79 -9.15 34.81
N TYR A 1036 18.24 -9.16 33.59
CA TYR A 1036 16.93 -8.62 33.27
C TYR A 1036 15.80 -9.31 34.07
N TYR A 1037 15.68 -10.63 33.96
CA TYR A 1037 14.69 -11.38 34.74
C TYR A 1037 14.99 -11.33 36.24
N GLY A 1038 16.28 -11.33 36.62
CA GLY A 1038 16.69 -11.14 38.02
C GLY A 1038 16.21 -9.83 38.62
N ASN A 1039 16.26 -8.73 37.87
CA ASN A 1039 15.74 -7.43 38.31
C ASN A 1039 14.22 -7.46 38.48
N ILE A 1040 13.47 -8.08 37.56
CA ILE A 1040 12.02 -8.26 37.69
C ILE A 1040 11.71 -9.05 38.96
N LEU A 1041 12.45 -10.13 39.22
CA LEU A 1041 12.27 -10.97 40.40
C LEU A 1041 12.76 -10.31 41.70
N ALA A 1042 13.61 -9.29 41.62
CA ALA A 1042 13.98 -8.47 42.77
C ALA A 1042 12.83 -7.55 43.19
N SER A 1043 12.05 -7.03 42.23
CA SER A 1043 10.83 -6.25 42.51
C SER A 1043 9.60 -7.11 42.79
N GLU A 1044 9.44 -8.23 42.08
CA GLU A 1044 8.28 -9.13 42.13
C GLU A 1044 8.76 -10.59 42.22
N PRO A 1045 9.10 -11.07 43.43
CA PRO A 1045 9.72 -12.39 43.59
C PRO A 1045 8.88 -13.59 43.12
N SER A 1046 7.57 -13.43 42.99
CA SER A 1046 6.61 -14.45 42.57
C SER A 1046 6.13 -14.30 41.12
N ASN A 1047 6.78 -13.47 40.30
CA ASN A 1047 6.40 -13.28 38.91
C ASN A 1047 6.62 -14.57 38.11
N GLU A 1048 5.52 -15.25 37.76
CA GLU A 1048 5.53 -16.58 37.16
C GLU A 1048 6.23 -16.59 35.78
N ASP A 1049 5.91 -15.62 34.94
CA ASP A 1049 6.51 -15.48 33.61
C ASP A 1049 8.03 -15.27 33.68
N ALA A 1050 8.50 -14.42 34.60
CA ALA A 1050 9.92 -14.21 34.79
C ALA A 1050 10.63 -15.47 35.31
N LEU A 1051 10.00 -16.26 36.18
CA LEU A 1051 10.56 -17.51 36.69
C LEU A 1051 10.60 -18.63 35.64
N VAL A 1052 9.55 -18.78 34.83
CA VAL A 1052 9.53 -19.76 33.72
C VAL A 1052 10.60 -19.41 32.69
N ASN A 1053 10.64 -18.15 32.23
CA ASN A 1053 11.59 -17.73 31.21
C ASN A 1053 13.04 -17.73 31.70
N LEU A 1054 13.29 -17.36 32.97
CA LEU A 1054 14.61 -17.49 33.57
C LEU A 1054 15.04 -18.96 33.72
N GLY A 1055 14.12 -19.84 34.11
CA GLY A 1055 14.38 -21.28 34.18
C GLY A 1055 14.72 -21.89 32.81
N LEU A 1056 13.97 -21.52 31.76
CA LEU A 1056 14.26 -21.93 30.39
C LEU A 1056 15.60 -21.36 29.90
N LEU A 1057 15.89 -20.10 30.19
CA LEU A 1057 17.16 -19.45 29.85
C LEU A 1057 18.36 -20.18 30.50
N HIS A 1058 18.27 -20.51 31.79
CA HIS A 1058 19.29 -21.30 32.48
C HIS A 1058 19.44 -22.69 31.86
N ALA A 1059 18.33 -23.38 31.57
CA ALA A 1059 18.33 -24.70 30.96
C ALA A 1059 18.95 -24.71 29.55
N GLN A 1060 18.73 -23.65 28.77
CA GLN A 1060 19.31 -23.48 27.44
C GLN A 1060 20.82 -23.22 27.50
N HIS A 1061 21.32 -22.62 28.58
CA HIS A 1061 22.73 -22.34 28.79
C HIS A 1061 23.48 -23.49 29.53
N GLY A 1062 22.80 -24.60 29.84
CA GLY A 1062 23.37 -25.72 30.59
C GLY A 1062 23.57 -25.45 32.09
N ALA A 1063 23.01 -24.35 32.61
CA ALA A 1063 22.97 -24.02 34.03
C ALA A 1063 21.80 -24.74 34.72
N ASP A 1064 21.81 -26.07 34.66
CA ASP A 1064 20.66 -26.91 35.04
C ASP A 1064 20.31 -26.78 36.54
N ALA A 1065 21.30 -26.48 37.40
CA ALA A 1065 21.07 -26.25 38.83
C ALA A 1065 20.28 -24.96 39.09
N GLU A 1066 20.61 -23.89 38.37
CA GLU A 1066 19.93 -22.60 38.42
C GLU A 1066 18.55 -22.68 37.77
N ALA A 1067 18.42 -23.40 36.66
CA ALA A 1067 17.14 -23.72 36.04
C ALA A 1067 16.23 -24.45 37.03
N GLY A 1068 16.78 -25.46 37.72
CA GLY A 1068 16.08 -26.20 38.76
C GLY A 1068 15.61 -25.32 39.93
N LYS A 1069 16.41 -24.33 40.34
CA LYS A 1069 16.00 -23.35 41.37
C LYS A 1069 14.85 -22.46 40.89
N ALA A 1070 14.89 -21.97 39.65
CA ALA A 1070 13.83 -21.13 39.10
C ALA A 1070 12.50 -21.90 38.98
N PHE A 1071 12.54 -23.12 38.44
CA PHE A 1071 11.36 -23.99 38.39
C PHE A 1071 10.92 -24.45 39.78
N GLY A 1072 11.85 -24.71 40.70
CA GLY A 1072 11.54 -25.04 42.10
C GLY A 1072 10.80 -23.93 42.82
N LYS A 1073 11.16 -22.66 42.56
CA LYS A 1073 10.45 -21.51 43.13
C LYS A 1073 9.02 -21.37 42.60
N LEU A 1074 8.75 -21.75 41.35
CA LEU A 1074 7.37 -21.88 40.85
C LEU A 1074 6.61 -22.96 41.63
N LEU A 1075 7.27 -24.07 41.98
CA LEU A 1075 6.65 -25.15 42.75
C LEU A 1075 6.44 -24.83 44.23
N GLU A 1076 7.16 -23.86 44.80
CA GLU A 1076 6.88 -23.35 46.14
C GLU A 1076 5.55 -22.59 46.19
N GLY A 1077 5.21 -21.86 45.11
CA GLY A 1077 3.94 -21.15 44.96
C GLY A 1077 2.80 -22.07 44.50
N ASP A 1078 3.07 -22.93 43.52
CA ASP A 1078 2.14 -23.93 42.99
C ASP A 1078 2.83 -25.30 42.84
N PRO A 1079 2.72 -26.19 43.85
CA PRO A 1079 3.30 -27.54 43.80
C PRO A 1079 2.78 -28.41 42.63
N GLY A 1080 1.68 -28.01 42.00
CA GLY A 1080 1.06 -28.67 40.84
C GLY A 1080 1.39 -28.02 39.51
N HIS A 1081 2.35 -27.10 39.43
CA HIS A 1081 2.62 -26.39 38.18
C HIS A 1081 3.20 -27.32 37.09
N ALA A 1082 2.34 -27.78 36.18
CA ALA A 1082 2.66 -28.84 35.20
C ALA A 1082 3.87 -28.52 34.31
N ALA A 1083 3.98 -27.28 33.80
CA ALA A 1083 5.11 -26.89 32.95
C ALA A 1083 6.46 -26.86 33.71
N ALA A 1084 6.48 -26.42 34.97
CA ALA A 1084 7.68 -26.44 35.81
C ALA A 1084 8.11 -27.87 36.13
N LEU A 1085 7.15 -28.76 36.45
CA LEU A 1085 7.40 -30.19 36.66
C LEU A 1085 7.90 -30.88 35.38
N ASN A 1086 7.31 -30.60 34.23
CA ASN A 1086 7.74 -31.15 32.94
C ASN A 1086 9.16 -30.68 32.58
N ASN A 1087 9.47 -29.38 32.80
CA ASN A 1087 10.80 -28.85 32.54
C ASN A 1087 11.86 -29.37 33.54
N LEU A 1088 11.53 -29.56 34.81
CA LEU A 1088 12.40 -30.27 35.77
C LEU A 1088 12.64 -31.72 35.35
N GLY A 1089 11.62 -32.40 34.82
CA GLY A 1089 11.77 -33.72 34.21
C GLY A 1089 12.74 -33.70 33.01
N ASN A 1090 12.65 -32.68 32.15
CA ASN A 1090 13.56 -32.49 31.01
C ASN A 1090 15.01 -32.29 31.47
N LEU A 1091 15.24 -31.54 32.55
CA LEU A 1091 16.57 -31.35 33.15
C LEU A 1091 17.13 -32.68 33.69
N ALA A 1092 16.35 -33.40 34.50
CA ALA A 1092 16.76 -34.69 35.05
C ALA A 1092 17.03 -35.74 33.96
N PHE A 1093 16.21 -35.76 32.90
CA PHE A 1093 16.38 -36.69 31.79
C PHE A 1093 17.68 -36.42 31.03
N ARG A 1094 18.00 -35.15 30.82
CA ARG A 1094 19.24 -34.69 30.18
C ARG A 1094 20.48 -35.03 31.00
N ALA A 1095 20.38 -34.91 32.33
CA ALA A 1095 21.44 -35.32 33.27
C ALA A 1095 21.66 -36.85 33.33
N GLY A 1096 20.86 -37.63 32.60
CA GLY A 1096 20.93 -39.10 32.61
C GLY A 1096 20.19 -39.74 33.77
N ASP A 1097 19.57 -38.96 34.66
CA ASP A 1097 18.71 -39.45 35.74
C ASP A 1097 17.31 -39.75 35.21
N ALA A 1098 17.20 -40.86 34.50
CA ALA A 1098 15.93 -41.33 33.94
C ALA A 1098 14.88 -41.63 35.03
N SER A 1099 15.30 -41.94 36.26
CA SER A 1099 14.39 -42.24 37.37
C SER A 1099 13.80 -40.98 37.98
N GLY A 1100 14.63 -39.97 38.27
CA GLY A 1100 14.17 -38.66 38.73
C GLY A 1100 13.36 -37.92 37.67
N ALA A 1101 13.76 -38.00 36.40
CA ALA A 1101 12.97 -37.49 35.28
C ALA A 1101 11.56 -38.10 35.26
N SER A 1102 11.49 -39.42 35.43
CA SER A 1102 10.23 -40.14 35.44
C SER A 1102 9.34 -39.77 36.64
N GLU A 1103 9.94 -39.42 37.78
CA GLU A 1103 9.21 -38.92 38.94
C GLU A 1103 8.59 -37.53 38.67
N TYR A 1104 9.36 -36.61 38.07
CA TYR A 1104 8.88 -35.28 37.71
C TYR A 1104 7.82 -35.32 36.62
N TYR A 1105 8.04 -36.07 35.53
CA TYR A 1105 7.01 -36.28 34.50
C TYR A 1105 5.78 -36.98 35.06
N HIS A 1106 5.92 -37.90 36.01
CA HIS A 1106 4.77 -38.50 36.69
C HIS A 1106 3.98 -37.46 37.49
N LYS A 1107 4.66 -36.61 38.26
CA LYS A 1107 4.02 -35.48 38.96
C LYS A 1107 3.37 -34.51 37.97
N ALA A 1108 4.05 -34.17 36.87
CA ALA A 1108 3.52 -33.34 35.80
C ALA A 1108 2.28 -33.98 35.16
N SER A 1109 2.29 -35.29 34.94
CA SER A 1109 1.16 -36.06 34.40
C SER A 1109 0.02 -36.26 35.39
N LYS A 1110 0.24 -36.02 36.69
CA LYS A 1110 -0.84 -35.95 37.67
C LYS A 1110 -1.45 -34.56 37.72
N ALA A 1111 -0.62 -33.53 37.56
CA ALA A 1111 -1.05 -32.15 37.46
C ALA A 1111 -1.83 -31.89 36.17
N ASP A 1112 -1.34 -32.40 35.04
CA ASP A 1112 -2.02 -32.40 33.75
C ASP A 1112 -2.00 -33.81 33.11
N PRO A 1113 -2.97 -34.68 33.46
CA PRO A 1113 -3.05 -36.04 32.93
C PRO A 1113 -3.47 -36.15 31.47
N PHE A 1114 -3.82 -35.05 30.81
CA PHE A 1114 -4.34 -35.05 29.44
C PHE A 1114 -3.36 -34.48 28.41
N ASP A 1115 -2.20 -34.01 28.85
CA ASP A 1115 -1.08 -33.64 27.99
C ASP A 1115 -0.34 -34.91 27.52
N ALA A 1116 -0.42 -35.19 26.22
CA ALA A 1116 0.15 -36.39 25.63
C ALA A 1116 1.69 -36.35 25.55
N ASP A 1117 2.28 -35.16 25.49
CA ASP A 1117 3.72 -34.96 25.41
C ASP A 1117 4.41 -35.26 26.74
N ILE A 1118 3.75 -34.99 27.87
CA ILE A 1118 4.22 -35.44 29.20
C ILE A 1118 4.28 -36.97 29.26
N TRP A 1119 3.29 -37.67 28.71
CA TRP A 1119 3.29 -39.14 28.64
C TRP A 1119 4.32 -39.70 27.66
N LEU A 1120 4.59 -39.00 26.55
CA LEU A 1120 5.69 -39.33 25.63
C LEU A 1120 7.07 -39.12 26.29
N ASN A 1121 7.24 -38.04 27.05
CA ASN A 1121 8.44 -37.79 27.84
C ASN A 1121 8.61 -38.87 28.94
N GLN A 1122 7.51 -39.29 29.55
CA GLN A 1122 7.49 -40.41 30.50
C GLN A 1122 7.89 -41.73 29.82
N ALA A 1123 7.45 -41.98 28.59
CA ALA A 1123 7.88 -43.14 27.81
C ALA A 1123 9.38 -43.09 27.48
N ARG A 1124 9.90 -41.93 27.07
CA ARG A 1124 11.34 -41.70 26.80
C ARG A 1124 12.18 -41.96 28.06
N ALA A 1125 11.74 -41.45 29.21
CA ALA A 1125 12.36 -41.71 30.51
C ALA A 1125 12.40 -43.21 30.84
N SER A 1126 11.28 -43.91 30.67
CA SER A 1126 11.20 -45.36 30.92
C SER A 1126 12.08 -46.19 29.97
N LEU A 1127 12.17 -45.84 28.69
CA LEU A 1127 13.09 -46.51 27.75
C LEU A 1127 14.55 -46.32 28.16
N LYS A 1128 14.91 -45.09 28.53
CA LYS A 1128 16.27 -44.77 28.99
C LYS A 1128 16.63 -45.52 30.28
N ALA A 1129 15.65 -45.78 31.14
CA ALA A 1129 15.80 -46.60 32.35
C ALA A 1129 15.72 -48.12 32.09
N GLY A 1130 15.61 -48.57 30.83
CA GLY A 1130 15.50 -49.99 30.48
C GLY A 1130 14.12 -50.62 30.72
N ARG A 1131 13.12 -49.84 31.15
CA ARG A 1131 11.75 -50.28 31.45
C ARG A 1131 10.87 -50.20 30.21
N LYS A 1132 11.10 -51.12 29.27
CA LYS A 1132 10.39 -51.13 27.98
C LYS A 1132 8.88 -51.35 28.11
N ASP A 1133 8.45 -52.14 29.08
CA ASP A 1133 7.01 -52.39 29.31
C ASP A 1133 6.30 -51.14 29.83
N ASP A 1134 6.91 -50.41 30.76
CA ASP A 1134 6.42 -49.12 31.24
C ASP A 1134 6.37 -48.09 30.10
N ALA A 1135 7.42 -48.03 29.28
CA ALA A 1135 7.45 -47.14 28.13
C ALA A 1135 6.33 -47.44 27.14
N LYS A 1136 6.05 -48.72 26.88
CA LYS A 1136 4.93 -49.13 26.06
C LYS A 1136 3.60 -48.72 26.70
N ILE A 1137 3.42 -48.88 28.00
CA ILE A 1137 2.23 -48.41 28.72
C ILE A 1137 2.07 -46.88 28.59
N PHE A 1138 3.16 -46.12 28.70
CA PHE A 1138 3.13 -44.66 28.60
C PHE A 1138 2.94 -44.18 27.16
N VAL A 1139 3.52 -44.85 26.16
CA VAL A 1139 3.19 -44.62 24.74
C VAL A 1139 1.74 -44.98 24.48
N ASP A 1140 1.27 -46.14 24.92
CA ASP A 1140 -0.13 -46.56 24.76
C ASP A 1140 -1.07 -45.57 25.45
N ARG A 1141 -0.63 -44.96 26.57
CA ARG A 1141 -1.38 -43.91 27.27
C ARG A 1141 -1.33 -42.58 26.52
N ALA A 1142 -0.18 -42.15 26.02
CA ALA A 1142 -0.02 -40.98 25.16
C ALA A 1142 -0.86 -41.13 23.88
N VAL A 1143 -0.84 -42.30 23.25
CA VAL A 1143 -1.64 -42.69 22.08
C VAL A 1143 -3.13 -42.82 22.43
N ARG A 1144 -3.48 -43.25 23.63
CA ARG A 1144 -4.88 -43.26 24.08
C ARG A 1144 -5.41 -41.84 24.32
N ILE A 1145 -4.52 -40.91 24.70
CA ILE A 1145 -4.79 -39.51 24.98
C ILE A 1145 -4.75 -38.67 23.70
N ASP A 1146 -3.89 -39.01 22.75
CA ASP A 1146 -3.75 -38.47 21.40
C ASP A 1146 -3.36 -39.61 20.42
N PRO A 1147 -4.35 -40.23 19.75
CA PRO A 1147 -4.15 -41.35 18.82
C PRO A 1147 -3.22 -41.09 17.64
N GLU A 1148 -2.87 -39.84 17.36
CA GLU A 1148 -2.03 -39.45 16.24
C GLU A 1148 -0.54 -39.65 16.54
N LEU A 1149 -0.20 -39.71 17.83
CA LEU A 1149 1.12 -40.12 18.32
C LEU A 1149 1.40 -41.62 18.09
N LYS A 1150 0.50 -42.39 17.48
CA LYS A 1150 0.70 -43.82 17.22
C LYS A 1150 1.93 -44.08 16.35
N ALA A 1151 2.21 -43.23 15.36
CA ALA A 1151 3.40 -43.34 14.51
C ALA A 1151 4.68 -42.98 15.28
N VAL A 1152 4.68 -41.84 15.98
CA VAL A 1152 5.79 -41.37 16.81
C VAL A 1152 6.11 -42.36 17.94
N GLY A 1153 5.08 -42.87 18.60
CA GLY A 1153 5.16 -43.90 19.64
C GLY A 1153 5.67 -45.24 19.11
N ALA A 1154 5.21 -45.68 17.93
CA ALA A 1154 5.73 -46.90 17.30
C ALA A 1154 7.19 -46.75 16.86
N GLN A 1155 7.63 -45.55 16.45
CA GLN A 1155 9.03 -45.26 16.16
C GLN A 1155 9.87 -45.21 17.45
N LEU A 1156 9.33 -44.64 18.53
CA LEU A 1156 10.00 -44.54 19.82
C LEU A 1156 10.23 -45.92 20.49
N LEU A 1157 9.31 -46.87 20.28
CA LEU A 1157 9.39 -48.22 20.83
C LEU A 1157 10.23 -49.20 19.98
N LYS A 1158 10.59 -48.82 18.75
CA LYS A 1158 11.54 -49.54 17.90
C LYS A 1158 12.96 -49.18 18.28
#